data_AF-A0A6M6BD67-F1
#
_entry.id   AF-A0A6M6BD67-F1
#
_cell.length_a   1.000
_cell.length_b   1.000
_cell.length_c   1.000
_cell.angle_alpha   90.00
_cell.angle_beta   90.00
_cell.angle_gamma   90.00
#
_symmetry.space_group_name_H-M   'P 1'
#
loop_
_entity.id
_entity.type
_entity.pdbx_description
1 polymer ?
#
loop_
_entity_poly.entity_id
_entity_poly.type
_entity_poly.pdbx_seq_one_letter_code
_entity_poly.pdbx_strand_id
1 'polypeptide(L)'
;MLHTYQPTPFADAVRQGQFEALVAALIAESQAPDTLLLGNFPLESGPETVVLEAVVVRPRSITLLLLVPTGGLLNIPDFRVGPWLLNEAPLLGTGGTENPFQQFQAQREALAAWLAQLLPTEAANLNFISGLVLFAEPVRFGPEVEERMSSVPAASAFHLLPDPARFTRRLSQLASPEIDLSPTDLHLLMGQLGLELPPTPTASPAAAYQPGPADLLRQQAGKLWRWLGAEELSELDRTDSGYEIDLVAIRNQEKAQLEELRANLQATVSAQLQALEKREAEREQSLAKLREELAAASPAAPEAAALASRLAAENEEKVSSEATMQAYQAQSAARTQELEQKIQQLEALIRQLSPDMAGKAAAVPTSAPAAPAASGVAAPAARPTWPRTLQLQFRQPKAAAQAVRAALPRWRQYARTAGSYVRRYPRRSAAVGAAVLALGWWGLHSSSATPPTAFREGNRWGLLSASGDTLLPATYASIGEFTDGRAIVTQNGVKGFVDAAGQEVVKPAYTALYPYSDGYARARVGQLYTFLDEKGEELGAFYFNAHDFTEGYAAVRDYRGWFYITGPDVPTDPVIFQEAHPFSKGLARVKTRGRFTFITSDFLADTTEGTAPFGRYTLASDFDKQDRARVKQGGRTFYINRKAEEVKE
;
A
#
# COMPACT_ATOMS: atom_id res chain seq x y z
N MET A 1 16.27 24.42 -0.28
CA MET A 1 16.68 25.74 0.26
C MET A 1 15.54 26.73 0.08
N LEU A 2 15.33 27.66 1.02
CA LEU A 2 14.30 28.69 0.93
C LEU A 2 14.91 30.01 0.44
N HIS A 3 14.33 30.59 -0.61
CA HIS A 3 14.69 31.90 -1.16
C HIS A 3 13.47 32.83 -1.06
N THR A 4 13.64 34.01 -0.47
CA THR A 4 12.53 34.95 -0.25
C THR A 4 12.80 36.26 -0.98
N TYR A 5 11.86 36.67 -1.82
CA TYR A 5 11.85 38.01 -2.42
C TYR A 5 11.18 38.97 -1.44
N GLN A 6 11.95 39.95 -0.96
CA GLN A 6 11.58 40.93 0.08
C GLN A 6 11.15 40.26 1.41
N PRO A 7 12.02 40.21 2.44
CA PRO A 7 11.69 39.55 3.71
C PRO A 7 10.62 40.29 4.53
N THR A 8 10.40 41.58 4.28
CA THR A 8 9.40 42.43 4.95
C THR A 8 8.45 43.09 3.94
N PRO A 9 7.55 42.31 3.31
CA PRO A 9 6.75 42.78 2.19
C PRO A 9 5.52 43.62 2.60
N PHE A 10 5.06 43.55 3.85
CA PHE A 10 3.82 44.20 4.29
C PHE A 10 4.06 45.32 5.31
N ALA A 11 3.40 46.46 5.11
CA ALA A 11 3.39 47.57 6.09
C ALA A 11 2.44 47.32 7.27
N ASP A 12 1.41 46.49 7.06
CA ASP A 12 0.48 46.05 8.11
C ASP A 12 1.15 45.00 9.01
N ALA A 13 1.22 45.28 10.31
CA ALA A 13 1.93 44.44 11.27
C ALA A 13 1.33 43.03 11.41
N VAL A 14 0.01 42.88 11.23
CA VAL A 14 -0.67 41.58 11.34
C VAL A 14 -0.35 40.72 10.13
N ARG A 15 -0.45 41.28 8.92
CA ARG A 15 -0.09 40.59 7.67
C ARG A 15 1.41 40.28 7.61
N GLN A 16 2.26 41.19 8.10
CA GLN A 16 3.69 40.96 8.20
C GLN A 16 4.02 39.80 9.15
N GLY A 17 3.38 39.76 10.34
CA GLY A 17 3.53 38.63 11.26
C GLY A 17 3.05 37.30 10.67
N GLN A 18 1.96 37.31 9.89
CA GLN A 18 1.47 36.12 9.19
C GLN A 18 2.45 35.63 8.12
N PHE A 19 3.10 36.54 7.38
CA PHE A 19 4.14 36.21 6.41
C PHE A 19 5.40 35.65 7.08
N GLU A 20 5.82 36.18 8.22
CA GLU A 20 6.94 35.66 9.00
C GLU A 20 6.67 34.25 9.54
N ALA A 21 5.44 33.99 10.02
CA ALA A 21 5.02 32.65 10.43
C ALA A 21 5.08 31.64 9.27
N LEU A 22 4.73 32.07 8.05
CA LEU A 22 4.84 31.27 6.84
C LEU A 22 6.30 30.94 6.50
N VAL A 23 7.19 31.93 6.56
CA VAL A 23 8.63 31.71 6.40
C VAL A 23 9.16 30.70 7.43
N ALA A 24 8.79 30.85 8.70
CA ALA A 24 9.20 29.94 9.76
C ALA A 24 8.71 28.50 9.52
N ALA A 25 7.46 28.34 9.07
CA ALA A 25 6.89 27.03 8.75
C ALA A 25 7.63 26.34 7.59
N LEU A 26 8.01 27.10 6.54
CA LEU A 26 8.77 26.59 5.40
C LEU A 26 10.20 26.19 5.78
N ILE A 27 10.83 26.91 6.72
CA ILE A 27 12.17 26.57 7.25
C ILE A 27 12.13 25.29 8.11
N ALA A 28 11.05 25.08 8.86
CA ALA A 28 10.90 23.94 9.76
C ALA A 28 10.55 22.60 9.06
N GLU A 29 10.29 22.61 7.75
CA GLU A 29 9.89 21.42 6.99
C GLU A 29 11.08 20.45 6.79
N SER A 30 10.94 19.22 7.32
CA SER A 30 11.94 18.16 7.13
C SER A 30 11.94 17.66 5.68
N GLN A 31 13.09 17.72 5.00
CA GLN A 31 13.25 17.42 3.56
C GLN A 31 12.51 18.42 2.64
N ALA A 32 12.53 19.71 2.98
CA ALA A 32 11.92 20.75 2.14
C ALA A 32 12.56 20.82 0.73
N PRO A 33 11.74 20.87 -0.35
CA PRO A 33 12.24 21.13 -1.70
C PRO A 33 12.77 22.56 -1.82
N ASP A 34 13.55 22.83 -2.86
CA ASP A 34 13.93 24.21 -3.19
C ASP A 34 12.67 25.05 -3.40
N THR A 35 12.56 26.13 -2.62
CA THR A 35 11.34 26.91 -2.52
C THR A 35 11.67 28.38 -2.72
N LEU A 36 10.98 29.02 -3.65
CA LEU A 36 10.98 30.46 -3.86
C LEU A 36 9.67 31.03 -3.30
N LEU A 37 9.77 31.96 -2.36
CA LEU A 37 8.65 32.67 -1.75
C LEU A 37 8.68 34.13 -2.20
N LEU A 38 7.59 34.59 -2.83
CA LEU A 38 7.39 35.98 -3.21
C LEU A 38 6.34 36.58 -2.29
N GLY A 39 6.62 37.73 -1.67
CA GLY A 39 5.65 38.49 -0.87
C GLY A 39 5.39 39.87 -1.48
N ASN A 40 4.13 40.32 -1.46
CA ASN A 40 3.67 41.62 -1.98
C ASN A 40 4.25 41.95 -3.36
N PHE A 41 4.08 41.03 -4.31
CA PHE A 41 4.77 41.06 -5.59
C PHE A 41 3.93 41.76 -6.67
N PRO A 42 4.39 42.90 -7.22
CA PRO A 42 3.67 43.61 -8.27
C PRO A 42 3.89 42.95 -9.64
N LEU A 43 2.80 42.73 -10.38
CA LEU A 43 2.80 42.27 -11.76
C LEU A 43 2.20 43.34 -12.67
N GLU A 44 2.92 43.67 -13.74
CA GLU A 44 2.40 44.51 -14.82
C GLU A 44 1.54 43.65 -15.76
N SER A 45 0.23 43.90 -15.77
CA SER A 45 -0.73 43.17 -16.61
C SER A 45 -1.56 44.15 -17.44
N GLY A 46 -0.94 44.76 -18.46
CA GLY A 46 -1.59 45.77 -19.29
C GLY A 46 -1.64 47.14 -18.61
N PRO A 47 -2.78 47.86 -18.59
CA PRO A 47 -2.88 49.19 -17.98
C PRO A 47 -3.00 49.17 -16.44
N GLU A 48 -3.22 48.00 -15.83
CA GLU A 48 -3.42 47.83 -14.39
C GLU A 48 -2.31 46.97 -13.78
N THR A 49 -1.84 47.38 -12.59
CA THR A 49 -0.87 46.61 -11.80
C THR A 49 -1.61 45.67 -10.87
N VAL A 50 -1.41 44.36 -11.03
CA VAL A 50 -1.98 43.34 -10.15
C VAL A 50 -0.94 43.02 -9.08
N VAL A 51 -1.29 43.18 -7.80
CA VAL A 51 -0.38 42.86 -6.69
C VAL A 51 -0.75 41.49 -6.12
N LEU A 52 0.23 40.60 -6.04
CA LEU A 52 0.10 39.27 -5.44
C LEU A 52 0.49 39.34 -3.97
N GLU A 53 -0.37 38.81 -3.08
CA GLU A 53 -0.10 38.85 -1.63
C GLU A 53 1.09 37.98 -1.27
N ALA A 54 1.02 36.67 -1.55
CA ALA A 54 2.20 35.83 -1.52
C ALA A 54 2.12 34.69 -2.56
N VAL A 55 3.27 34.22 -3.03
CA VAL A 55 3.38 33.13 -3.99
C VAL A 55 4.47 32.16 -3.53
N VAL A 56 4.13 30.88 -3.45
CA VAL A 56 5.09 29.81 -3.19
C VAL A 56 5.35 29.05 -4.48
N VAL A 57 6.60 29.03 -4.92
CA VAL A 57 7.07 28.33 -6.12
C VAL A 57 8.01 27.21 -5.68
N ARG A 58 7.67 25.98 -6.04
CA ARG A 58 8.42 24.74 -5.77
C ARG A 58 8.49 23.90 -7.06
N PRO A 59 9.41 22.92 -7.16
CA PRO A 59 9.56 22.05 -8.33
C PRO A 59 8.24 21.48 -8.87
N ARG A 60 7.29 21.15 -7.98
CA ARG A 60 6.02 20.52 -8.36
C ARG A 60 4.78 21.34 -8.02
N SER A 61 4.92 22.59 -7.58
CA SER A 61 3.77 23.39 -7.19
C SER A 61 4.05 24.88 -7.32
N ILE A 62 3.09 25.60 -7.91
CA ILE A 62 3.00 27.06 -7.84
C ILE A 62 1.70 27.37 -7.12
N THR A 63 1.77 28.02 -5.96
CA THR A 63 0.61 28.28 -5.12
C THR A 63 0.51 29.77 -4.79
N LEU A 64 -0.62 30.38 -5.19
CA LEU A 64 -1.04 31.72 -4.79
C LEU A 64 -1.66 31.67 -3.40
N LEU A 65 -1.18 32.54 -2.52
CA LEU A 65 -1.66 32.64 -1.15
C LEU A 65 -2.44 33.93 -0.97
N LEU A 66 -3.66 33.80 -0.44
CA LEU A 66 -4.48 34.93 0.00
C LEU A 66 -4.47 34.96 1.53
N LEU A 67 -3.93 36.04 2.10
CA LEU A 67 -3.74 36.19 3.53
C LEU A 67 -4.93 36.92 4.15
N VAL A 68 -5.64 36.21 5.02
CA VAL A 68 -6.76 36.75 5.80
C VAL A 68 -6.30 36.91 7.26
N PRO A 69 -6.20 38.14 7.80
CA PRO A 69 -5.58 38.40 9.10
C PRO A 69 -6.46 38.01 10.30
N THR A 70 -7.68 37.52 10.08
CA THR A 70 -8.66 37.21 11.13
C THR A 70 -9.27 35.82 10.93
N GLY A 71 -9.69 35.17 12.02
CA GLY A 71 -10.46 33.94 12.00
C GLY A 71 -11.94 34.15 12.36
N GLY A 72 -12.69 33.06 12.48
CA GLY A 72 -14.11 33.11 12.85
C GLY A 72 -15.01 32.19 12.05
N LEU A 73 -16.28 32.56 11.93
CA LEU A 73 -17.27 31.82 11.14
C LEU A 73 -17.31 32.36 9.72
N LEU A 74 -16.88 31.54 8.75
CA LEU A 74 -16.96 31.87 7.34
C LEU A 74 -18.29 31.43 6.75
N ASN A 75 -19.02 32.39 6.18
CA ASN A 75 -20.22 32.20 5.39
C ASN A 75 -19.96 32.68 3.96
N ILE A 76 -20.34 31.87 2.98
CA ILE A 76 -20.13 32.15 1.56
C ILE A 76 -21.51 32.16 0.89
N PRO A 77 -22.21 33.30 0.83
CA PRO A 77 -23.56 33.37 0.25
C PRO A 77 -23.61 32.83 -1.19
N ASP A 78 -22.64 33.24 -2.00
CA ASP A 78 -22.39 32.70 -3.33
C ASP A 78 -20.88 32.63 -3.55
N PHE A 79 -20.42 31.50 -4.08
CA PHE A 79 -18.99 31.25 -4.28
C PHE A 79 -18.41 32.07 -5.44
N ARG A 80 -19.19 32.27 -6.52
CA ARG A 80 -18.75 32.91 -7.76
C ARG A 80 -18.91 34.43 -7.74
N VAL A 81 -19.91 34.92 -7.02
CA VAL A 81 -20.30 36.35 -7.01
C VAL A 81 -20.62 36.85 -5.61
N GLY A 82 -20.36 38.14 -5.36
CA GLY A 82 -20.66 38.79 -4.09
C GLY A 82 -19.62 38.55 -2.99
N PRO A 83 -19.76 39.25 -1.86
CA PRO A 83 -18.80 39.23 -0.77
C PRO A 83 -18.85 37.91 0.01
N TRP A 84 -17.69 37.43 0.42
CA TRP A 84 -17.60 36.39 1.43
C TRP A 84 -17.70 37.03 2.82
N LEU A 85 -18.47 36.43 3.72
CA LEU A 85 -18.74 37.01 5.03
C LEU A 85 -17.96 36.24 6.10
N LEU A 86 -17.09 36.93 6.82
CA LEU A 86 -16.42 36.41 8.01
C LEU A 86 -17.01 37.12 9.23
N ASN A 87 -17.64 36.36 10.14
CA ASN A 87 -18.39 36.90 11.28
C ASN A 87 -19.44 37.96 10.86
N GLU A 88 -20.18 37.69 9.78
CA GLU A 88 -21.20 38.59 9.18
C GLU A 88 -20.65 39.89 8.55
N ALA A 89 -19.32 40.06 8.47
CA ALA A 89 -18.68 41.20 7.81
C ALA A 89 -18.00 40.77 6.50
N PRO A 90 -18.03 41.57 5.42
CA PRO A 90 -17.37 41.23 4.16
C PRO A 90 -15.86 41.12 4.33
N LEU A 91 -15.27 40.08 3.73
CA LEU A 91 -13.82 39.92 3.63
C LEU A 91 -13.26 40.99 2.70
N LEU A 92 -12.37 41.84 3.20
CA LEU A 92 -11.67 42.81 2.38
C LEU A 92 -10.36 42.18 1.84
N GLY A 93 -10.38 41.82 0.57
CA GLY A 93 -9.18 41.38 -0.16
C GLY A 93 -8.24 42.53 -0.52
N THR A 94 -7.04 42.20 -1.00
CA THR A 94 -6.16 43.22 -1.61
C THR A 94 -6.70 43.63 -2.98
N GLY A 95 -6.70 44.94 -3.26
CA GLY A 95 -7.25 45.48 -4.52
C GLY A 95 -8.76 45.76 -4.50
N GLY A 96 -9.43 45.68 -3.34
CA GLY A 96 -10.83 46.10 -3.19
C GLY A 96 -11.88 45.05 -3.59
N THR A 97 -11.47 43.83 -3.91
CA THR A 97 -12.38 42.71 -4.17
C THR A 97 -12.83 42.06 -2.86
N GLU A 98 -14.14 41.94 -2.66
CA GLU A 98 -14.72 41.31 -1.46
C GLU A 98 -14.87 39.78 -1.59
N ASN A 99 -14.48 39.23 -2.75
CA ASN A 99 -14.58 37.81 -3.08
C ASN A 99 -13.17 37.23 -3.34
N PRO A 100 -12.62 36.44 -2.39
CA PRO A 100 -11.31 35.81 -2.54
C PRO A 100 -11.16 34.91 -3.77
N PHE A 101 -12.24 34.26 -4.24
CA PHE A 101 -12.18 33.41 -5.44
C PHE A 101 -12.02 34.25 -6.72
N GLN A 102 -12.73 35.38 -6.82
CA GLN A 102 -12.55 36.33 -7.93
C GLN A 102 -11.16 36.94 -7.93
N GLN A 103 -10.66 37.31 -6.74
CA GLN A 103 -9.29 37.80 -6.56
C GLN A 103 -8.27 36.78 -7.05
N PHE A 104 -8.43 35.50 -6.66
CA PHE A 104 -7.57 34.41 -7.12
C PHE A 104 -7.60 34.23 -8.64
N GLN A 105 -8.77 34.29 -9.28
CA GLN A 105 -8.86 34.14 -10.73
C GLN A 105 -8.06 35.22 -11.47
N ALA A 106 -8.23 36.49 -11.07
CA ALA A 106 -7.50 37.61 -11.65
C ALA A 106 -5.98 37.50 -11.41
N GLN A 107 -5.59 37.18 -10.17
CA GLN A 107 -4.17 37.00 -9.81
C GLN A 107 -3.52 35.82 -10.51
N ARG A 108 -4.25 34.71 -10.70
CA ARG A 108 -3.77 33.52 -11.41
C ARG A 108 -3.50 33.81 -12.88
N GLU A 109 -4.40 34.54 -13.54
CA GLU A 109 -4.21 34.93 -14.93
C GLU A 109 -2.99 35.84 -15.10
N ALA A 110 -2.84 36.85 -14.24
CA ALA A 110 -1.67 37.73 -14.24
C ALA A 110 -0.36 36.96 -13.98
N LEU A 111 -0.35 36.09 -12.96
CA LEU A 111 0.82 35.27 -12.63
C LEU A 111 1.17 34.29 -13.76
N ALA A 112 0.18 33.65 -14.36
CA ALA A 112 0.40 32.76 -15.50
C ALA A 112 0.99 33.51 -16.70
N ALA A 113 0.46 34.71 -17.01
CA ALA A 113 0.97 35.54 -18.10
C ALA A 113 2.42 36.00 -17.87
N TRP A 114 2.78 36.32 -16.62
CA TRP A 114 4.14 36.68 -16.24
C TRP A 114 5.09 35.48 -16.30
N LEU A 115 4.70 34.35 -15.68
CA LEU A 115 5.52 33.12 -15.68
C LEU A 115 5.73 32.56 -17.09
N ALA A 116 4.75 32.68 -17.99
CA ALA A 116 4.87 32.23 -19.38
C ALA A 116 5.95 32.98 -20.17
N GLN A 117 6.36 34.18 -19.75
CA GLN A 117 7.44 34.94 -20.37
C GLN A 117 8.83 34.48 -19.91
N LEU A 118 8.90 33.87 -18.72
CA LEU A 118 10.15 33.53 -18.04
C LEU A 118 10.45 32.03 -18.10
N LEU A 119 9.42 31.19 -18.09
CA LEU A 119 9.53 29.75 -18.07
C LEU A 119 9.35 29.15 -19.47
N PRO A 120 10.07 28.07 -19.79
CA PRO A 120 9.79 27.28 -20.97
C PRO A 120 8.35 26.75 -20.94
N THR A 121 7.68 26.69 -22.09
CA THR A 121 6.29 26.19 -22.20
C THR A 121 6.13 24.74 -21.74
N GLU A 122 7.23 24.01 -21.63
CA GLU A 122 7.32 22.61 -21.23
C GLU A 122 7.58 22.43 -19.72
N ALA A 123 8.02 23.47 -19.01
CA ALA A 123 8.41 23.39 -17.60
C ALA A 123 7.22 23.44 -16.64
N ALA A 124 6.13 24.12 -17.01
CA ALA A 124 4.94 24.19 -16.16
C ALA A 124 3.66 24.44 -16.96
N ASN A 125 2.65 23.61 -16.74
CA ASN A 125 1.28 23.88 -17.14
C ASN A 125 0.66 24.86 -16.13
N LEU A 126 0.69 26.14 -16.48
CA LEU A 126 0.27 27.24 -15.59
C LEU A 126 -1.24 27.24 -15.26
N ASN A 127 -2.04 26.36 -15.87
CA ASN A 127 -3.42 26.12 -15.45
C ASN A 127 -3.52 25.45 -14.07
N PHE A 128 -2.45 24.80 -13.60
CA PHE A 128 -2.37 24.11 -12.31
C PHE A 128 -1.85 25.00 -11.18
N ILE A 129 -1.72 26.31 -11.41
CA ILE A 129 -1.50 27.27 -10.33
C ILE A 129 -2.68 27.17 -9.36
N SER A 130 -2.36 26.75 -8.13
CA SER A 130 -3.35 26.55 -7.06
C SER A 130 -3.50 27.82 -6.23
N GLY A 131 -4.69 28.07 -5.70
CA GLY A 131 -4.96 29.14 -4.74
C GLY A 131 -5.21 28.56 -3.36
N LEU A 132 -4.68 29.21 -2.34
CA LEU A 132 -4.86 28.81 -0.95
C LEU A 132 -5.17 30.04 -0.09
N VAL A 133 -6.33 30.04 0.56
CA VAL A 133 -6.69 31.05 1.55
C VAL A 133 -6.14 30.64 2.90
N LEU A 134 -5.32 31.52 3.49
CA LEU A 134 -4.68 31.33 4.78
C LEU A 134 -5.26 32.31 5.79
N PHE A 135 -5.95 31.77 6.79
CA PHE A 135 -6.42 32.55 7.93
C PHE A 135 -5.36 32.59 9.02
N ALA A 136 -5.12 33.75 9.61
CA ALA A 136 -4.16 33.91 10.71
C ALA A 136 -4.62 33.17 11.98
N GLU A 137 -5.92 32.99 12.15
CA GLU A 137 -6.55 32.26 13.23
C GLU A 137 -7.48 31.17 12.67
N PRO A 138 -7.77 30.10 13.44
CA PRO A 138 -8.63 29.03 12.96
C PRO A 138 -10.02 29.50 12.52
N VAL A 139 -10.50 28.97 11.40
CA VAL A 139 -11.84 29.29 10.84
C VAL A 139 -12.75 28.07 10.91
N ARG A 140 -14.02 28.34 11.25
CA ARG A 140 -15.11 27.36 11.14
C ARG A 140 -15.89 27.66 9.88
N PHE A 141 -16.16 26.62 9.09
CA PHE A 141 -16.97 26.73 7.89
C PHE A 141 -18.44 26.51 8.23
N GLY A 142 -19.32 27.35 7.67
CA GLY A 142 -20.76 27.05 7.67
C GLY A 142 -21.06 25.76 6.90
N PRO A 143 -22.18 25.08 7.19
CA PRO A 143 -22.54 23.79 6.58
C PRO A 143 -22.67 23.83 5.05
N GLU A 144 -22.91 25.02 4.49
CA GLU A 144 -23.14 25.25 3.06
C GLU A 144 -21.84 25.53 2.28
N VAL A 145 -20.71 25.78 2.96
CA VAL A 145 -19.45 26.20 2.33
C VAL A 145 -18.88 25.09 1.44
N GLU A 146 -18.85 23.87 1.95
CA GLU A 146 -18.28 22.71 1.24
C GLU A 146 -19.16 22.28 0.05
N GLU A 147 -20.48 22.32 0.21
CA GLU A 147 -21.45 22.10 -0.87
C GLU A 147 -21.29 23.16 -1.98
N ARG A 148 -21.14 24.43 -1.61
CA ARG A 148 -20.95 25.52 -2.58
C ARG A 148 -19.62 25.42 -3.31
N MET A 149 -18.53 25.06 -2.63
CA MET A 149 -17.22 24.86 -3.26
C MET A 149 -17.22 23.68 -4.23
N SER A 150 -17.82 22.55 -3.85
CA SER A 150 -17.92 21.36 -4.71
C SER A 150 -18.82 21.57 -5.93
N SER A 151 -19.81 22.47 -5.85
CA SER A 151 -20.69 22.83 -6.97
C SER A 151 -20.00 23.60 -8.11
N VAL A 152 -18.78 24.10 -7.89
CA VAL A 152 -18.06 24.92 -8.87
C VAL A 152 -16.81 24.17 -9.35
N PRO A 153 -16.82 23.56 -10.55
CA PRO A 153 -15.66 22.82 -11.07
C PRO A 153 -14.37 23.66 -11.15
N ALA A 154 -14.50 24.97 -11.37
CA ALA A 154 -13.38 25.92 -11.39
C ALA A 154 -12.75 26.16 -10.00
N ALA A 155 -13.41 25.75 -8.92
CA ALA A 155 -12.89 25.81 -7.55
C ALA A 155 -11.93 24.67 -7.23
N SER A 156 -11.77 23.68 -8.11
CA SER A 156 -10.87 22.54 -7.90
C SER A 156 -9.41 22.94 -7.64
N ALA A 157 -8.98 24.09 -8.14
CA ALA A 157 -7.66 24.67 -7.92
C ALA A 157 -7.64 25.70 -6.76
N PHE A 158 -8.74 25.92 -6.04
CA PHE A 158 -8.86 26.93 -4.98
C PHE A 158 -9.25 26.29 -3.66
N HIS A 159 -8.43 26.49 -2.63
CA HIS A 159 -8.52 25.76 -1.38
C HIS A 159 -8.58 26.71 -0.17
N LEU A 160 -9.29 26.29 0.87
CA LEU A 160 -9.35 26.99 2.15
C LEU A 160 -8.54 26.20 3.17
N LEU A 161 -7.65 26.86 3.90
CA LEU A 161 -6.93 26.23 5.00
C LEU A 161 -7.53 26.65 6.34
N PRO A 162 -8.28 25.78 7.05
CA PRO A 162 -8.93 26.13 8.31
C PRO A 162 -7.95 26.32 9.47
N ASP A 163 -6.74 25.75 9.38
CA ASP A 163 -5.73 25.77 10.43
C ASP A 163 -4.35 26.02 9.82
N PRO A 164 -3.69 27.16 10.15
CA PRO A 164 -2.38 27.49 9.61
C PRO A 164 -1.29 26.47 9.96
N ALA A 165 -1.43 25.68 11.03
CA ALA A 165 -0.47 24.63 11.38
C ALA A 165 -0.37 23.53 10.31
N ARG A 166 -1.37 23.41 9.43
CA ARG A 166 -1.42 22.41 8.35
C ARG A 166 -0.83 22.91 7.04
N PHE A 167 -0.22 24.10 7.03
CA PHE A 167 0.21 24.79 5.81
C PHE A 167 1.19 24.00 4.95
N THR A 168 2.33 23.56 5.50
CA THR A 168 3.36 22.81 4.75
C THR A 168 2.83 21.47 4.24
N ARG A 169 2.05 20.76 5.07
CA ARG A 169 1.35 19.55 4.66
C ARG A 169 0.42 19.83 3.49
N ARG A 170 -0.37 20.91 3.55
CA ARG A 170 -1.28 21.26 2.45
C ARG A 170 -0.51 21.62 1.19
N LEU A 171 0.58 22.38 1.27
CA LEU A 171 1.45 22.66 0.13
C LEU A 171 1.98 21.37 -0.53
N SER A 172 2.39 20.38 0.25
CA SER A 172 2.85 19.09 -0.30
C SER A 172 1.74 18.33 -1.04
N GLN A 173 0.48 18.46 -0.60
CA GLN A 173 -0.69 17.86 -1.27
C GLN A 173 -1.08 18.58 -2.56
N LEU A 174 -0.71 19.86 -2.71
CA LEU A 174 -0.93 20.65 -3.93
C LEU A 174 0.16 20.42 -4.98
N ALA A 175 1.15 19.56 -4.69
CA ALA A 175 2.14 19.15 -5.66
C ALA A 175 1.48 18.39 -6.82
N SER A 176 1.67 18.88 -8.03
CA SER A 176 1.11 18.34 -9.26
C SER A 176 2.24 17.98 -10.23
N PRO A 177 2.15 16.85 -10.96
CA PRO A 177 3.10 16.54 -12.01
C PRO A 177 3.01 17.44 -13.23
N GLU A 178 2.00 18.31 -13.29
CA GLU A 178 1.79 19.28 -14.36
C GLU A 178 2.68 20.53 -14.20
N ILE A 179 3.29 20.70 -13.03
CA ILE A 179 4.33 21.70 -12.76
C ILE A 179 5.61 20.90 -12.54
N ASP A 180 6.64 21.10 -13.37
CA ASP A 180 7.89 20.37 -13.32
C ASP A 180 9.07 21.35 -13.50
N LEU A 181 9.22 22.25 -12.53
CA LEU A 181 10.30 23.24 -12.53
C LEU A 181 11.61 22.55 -12.17
N SER A 182 12.54 22.52 -13.12
CA SER A 182 13.89 22.03 -12.85
C SER A 182 14.63 22.99 -11.90
N PRO A 183 15.71 22.54 -11.22
CA PRO A 183 16.58 23.43 -10.47
C PRO A 183 17.08 24.62 -11.32
N THR A 184 17.31 24.39 -12.61
CA THR A 184 17.70 25.44 -13.56
C THR A 184 16.59 26.47 -13.78
N ASP A 185 15.32 26.04 -13.89
CA ASP A 185 14.18 26.95 -14.08
C ASP A 185 13.95 27.82 -12.84
N LEU A 186 14.06 27.22 -11.65
CA LEU A 186 14.02 27.97 -10.39
C LEU A 186 15.17 28.97 -10.29
N HIS A 187 16.38 28.58 -10.70
CA HIS A 187 17.52 29.47 -10.74
C HIS A 187 17.35 30.61 -11.75
N LEU A 188 16.72 30.37 -12.90
CA LEU A 188 16.38 31.41 -13.88
C LEU A 188 15.39 32.42 -13.28
N LEU A 189 14.33 31.95 -12.62
CA LEU A 189 13.38 32.80 -11.92
C LEU A 189 14.07 33.64 -10.82
N MET A 190 14.95 33.02 -10.04
CA MET A 190 15.72 33.69 -9.00
C MET A 190 16.68 34.75 -9.59
N GLY A 191 17.32 34.46 -10.72
CA GLY A 191 18.19 35.39 -11.42
C GLY A 191 17.44 36.62 -11.96
N GLN A 192 16.22 36.44 -12.48
CA GLN A 192 15.35 37.55 -12.89
C GLN A 192 14.92 38.43 -11.71
N LEU A 193 14.83 37.85 -10.51
CA LEU A 193 14.47 38.55 -9.27
C LEU A 193 15.70 39.11 -8.53
N GLY A 194 16.92 38.92 -9.03
CA GLY A 194 18.16 39.42 -8.42
C GLY A 194 18.58 38.70 -7.14
N LEU A 195 18.23 37.42 -6.96
CA LEU A 195 18.57 36.60 -5.78
C LEU A 195 19.86 35.78 -6.05
N GLU A 196 21.01 36.13 -5.42
CA GLU A 196 22.32 35.47 -5.61
C GLU A 196 22.42 34.07 -4.95
N LEU A 197 23.19 33.14 -5.56
CA LEU A 197 23.46 31.77 -5.08
C LEU A 197 24.93 31.61 -4.60
N PRO A 198 25.20 30.87 -3.50
CA PRO A 198 26.57 30.54 -3.09
C PRO A 198 27.18 29.42 -3.97
N PRO A 199 28.52 29.35 -4.10
CA PRO A 199 29.19 28.40 -4.98
C PRO A 199 29.14 26.95 -4.46
N THR A 200 28.90 26.00 -5.35
CA THR A 200 28.80 24.55 -5.10
C THR A 200 30.18 23.92 -4.83
N PRO A 201 30.39 23.14 -3.75
CA PRO A 201 31.58 22.31 -3.62
C PRO A 201 31.39 20.95 -4.32
N THR A 202 32.47 20.50 -4.93
CA THR A 202 32.70 19.30 -5.73
C THR A 202 32.38 17.99 -5.00
N ALA A 203 31.66 17.08 -5.67
CA ALA A 203 31.35 15.74 -5.20
C ALA A 203 32.59 14.83 -5.10
N SER A 204 32.71 14.09 -4.01
CA SER A 204 33.59 12.90 -3.88
C SER A 204 32.75 11.63 -3.96
N PRO A 205 33.29 10.51 -4.49
CA PRO A 205 32.50 9.32 -4.83
C PRO A 205 32.05 8.55 -3.57
N ALA A 206 30.82 8.07 -3.62
CA ALA A 206 30.16 7.29 -2.57
C ALA A 206 30.86 5.94 -2.35
N ALA A 207 31.14 5.62 -1.08
CA ALA A 207 31.51 4.27 -0.66
C ALA A 207 30.27 3.36 -0.62
N ALA A 208 30.45 2.11 -1.08
CA ALA A 208 29.41 1.10 -1.15
C ALA A 208 28.82 0.78 0.24
N TYR A 209 27.50 0.90 0.34
CA TYR A 209 26.71 0.49 1.51
C TYR A 209 26.50 -1.03 1.48
N GLN A 210 26.81 -1.72 2.59
CA GLN A 210 26.34 -3.08 2.85
C GLN A 210 25.39 -3.06 4.06
N PRO A 211 24.20 -3.66 3.96
CA PRO A 211 23.20 -3.59 5.02
C PRO A 211 23.61 -4.44 6.23
N GLY A 212 23.46 -3.87 7.43
CA GLY A 212 23.71 -4.55 8.70
C GLY A 212 22.43 -5.16 9.30
N PRO A 213 22.55 -6.00 10.34
CA PRO A 213 21.41 -6.67 10.99
C PRO A 213 20.35 -5.72 11.59
N ALA A 214 20.68 -4.44 11.79
CA ALA A 214 19.73 -3.39 12.18
C ALA A 214 18.78 -2.97 11.04
N ASP A 215 19.14 -3.17 9.77
CA ASP A 215 18.29 -2.84 8.61
C ASP A 215 17.21 -3.88 8.36
N LEU A 216 17.50 -5.15 8.66
CA LEU A 216 16.52 -6.24 8.60
C LEU A 216 15.40 -6.06 9.65
N LEU A 217 15.73 -5.52 10.83
CA LEU A 217 14.76 -5.19 11.88
C LEU A 217 13.97 -3.91 11.57
N ARG A 218 14.57 -2.90 10.90
CA ARG A 218 13.82 -1.74 10.36
C ARG A 218 12.85 -2.15 9.25
N GLN A 219 13.23 -3.08 8.38
CA GLN A 219 12.33 -3.62 7.36
C GLN A 219 11.18 -4.44 7.97
N GLN A 220 11.40 -5.16 9.06
CA GLN A 220 10.33 -5.88 9.76
C GLN A 220 9.43 -4.95 10.60
N ALA A 221 9.97 -3.89 11.19
CA ALA A 221 9.20 -2.85 11.88
C ALA A 221 8.38 -1.96 10.92
N GLY A 222 8.90 -1.70 9.72
CA GLY A 222 8.19 -0.99 8.65
C GLY A 222 7.06 -1.80 8.01
N LYS A 223 7.18 -3.14 8.01
CA LYS A 223 6.12 -4.08 7.58
C LYS A 223 4.96 -4.13 8.58
N LEU A 224 5.22 -3.93 9.87
CA LEU A 224 4.18 -3.88 10.92
C LEU A 224 3.46 -2.53 11.01
N TRP A 225 4.13 -1.41 10.70
CA TRP A 225 3.50 -0.07 10.69
C TRP A 225 2.60 0.19 9.46
N ARG A 226 2.92 -0.40 8.31
CA ARG A 226 2.09 -0.30 7.08
C ARG A 226 0.83 -1.18 7.14
N TRP A 227 0.82 -2.18 8.01
CA TRP A 227 -0.33 -3.06 8.24
C TRP A 227 -1.37 -2.46 9.22
N LEU A 228 -1.04 -1.35 9.88
CA LEU A 228 -1.79 -0.77 11.00
C LEU A 228 -2.62 0.50 10.66
N GLY A 229 -2.97 0.71 9.39
CA GLY A 229 -4.05 1.63 8.98
C GLY A 229 -3.89 3.09 9.41
N ALA A 230 -3.00 3.83 8.74
CA ALA A 230 -2.99 5.29 8.79
C ALA A 230 -3.59 5.89 7.52
N GLU A 231 -4.87 5.62 7.27
CA GLU A 231 -5.76 6.50 6.53
C GLU A 231 -7.03 6.64 7.38
N GLU A 232 -7.27 7.83 7.92
CA GLU A 232 -8.57 8.19 8.49
C GLU A 232 -9.60 8.14 7.34
N LEU A 233 -10.29 7.02 7.21
CA LEU A 233 -11.53 6.90 6.46
C LEU A 233 -12.65 7.51 7.31
N SER A 234 -12.82 8.81 7.21
CA SER A 234 -14.08 9.48 7.51
C SER A 234 -14.61 10.15 6.25
N GLU A 235 -14.86 9.35 5.20
CA GLU A 235 -15.70 9.72 4.06
C GLU A 235 -16.09 8.45 3.28
N LEU A 236 -16.90 7.63 3.95
CA LEU A 236 -17.75 6.65 3.30
C LEU A 236 -19.17 6.96 3.72
N ASP A 237 -19.69 8.07 3.18
CA ASP A 237 -21.11 8.19 2.98
C ASP A 237 -21.38 8.84 1.63
N ARG A 238 -22.26 8.18 0.86
CA ARG A 238 -22.70 8.48 -0.51
C ARG A 238 -21.82 7.98 -1.66
N THR A 239 -22.02 6.70 -1.99
CA THR A 239 -22.20 6.32 -3.40
C THR A 239 -23.55 5.65 -3.58
N ASP A 240 -24.29 6.20 -4.54
CA ASP A 240 -25.55 5.71 -5.09
C ASP A 240 -25.34 4.30 -5.69
N SER A 241 -25.49 3.27 -4.87
CA SER A 241 -25.67 1.89 -5.33
C SER A 241 -26.48 1.14 -4.27
N GLY A 242 -27.73 0.82 -4.58
CA GLY A 242 -28.71 0.24 -3.66
C GLY A 242 -28.37 -1.16 -3.13
N TYR A 243 -27.43 -1.25 -2.20
CA TYR A 243 -27.26 -2.37 -1.28
C TYR A 243 -26.98 -1.81 0.12
N GLU A 244 -27.85 -2.09 1.08
CA GLU A 244 -27.65 -1.74 2.48
C GLU A 244 -26.41 -2.47 3.02
N ILE A 245 -25.40 -1.71 3.44
CA ILE A 245 -24.22 -2.20 4.13
C ILE A 245 -24.50 -2.12 5.64
N ASP A 246 -24.39 -3.24 6.34
CA ASP A 246 -24.51 -3.29 7.80
C ASP A 246 -23.23 -2.72 8.45
N LEU A 247 -23.22 -1.39 8.61
CA LEU A 247 -22.11 -0.61 9.19
C LEU A 247 -21.79 -1.03 10.63
N VAL A 248 -22.75 -1.61 11.36
CA VAL A 248 -22.55 -2.08 12.72
C VAL A 248 -21.75 -3.39 12.72
N ALA A 249 -22.02 -4.30 11.77
CA ALA A 249 -21.24 -5.52 11.61
C ALA A 249 -19.77 -5.23 11.23
N ILE A 250 -19.53 -4.26 10.35
CA ILE A 250 -18.18 -3.84 9.94
C ILE A 250 -17.40 -3.26 11.13
N ARG A 251 -17.99 -2.33 11.89
CA ARG A 251 -17.33 -1.73 13.05
C ARG A 251 -17.09 -2.71 14.20
N ASN A 252 -17.98 -3.70 14.38
CA ASN A 252 -17.77 -4.79 15.33
C ASN A 252 -16.60 -5.70 14.90
N GLN A 253 -16.43 -5.92 13.60
CA GLN A 253 -15.30 -6.68 13.06
C GLN A 253 -13.98 -5.93 13.24
N GLU A 254 -13.95 -4.62 12.98
CA GLU A 254 -12.78 -3.75 13.24
C GLU A 254 -12.39 -3.74 14.72
N LYS A 255 -13.37 -3.66 15.62
CA LYS A 255 -13.14 -3.77 17.07
C LYS A 255 -12.48 -5.09 17.45
N ALA A 256 -13.01 -6.21 16.95
CA ALA A 256 -12.45 -7.54 17.24
C ALA A 256 -11.00 -7.68 16.74
N GLN A 257 -10.69 -7.10 15.59
CA GLN A 257 -9.33 -7.09 15.03
C GLN A 257 -8.35 -6.27 15.89
N LEU A 258 -8.79 -5.12 16.43
CA LEU A 258 -7.96 -4.30 17.32
C LEU A 258 -7.72 -4.98 18.68
N GLU A 259 -8.71 -5.71 19.21
CA GLU A 259 -8.58 -6.50 20.43
C GLU A 259 -7.59 -7.66 20.25
N GLU A 260 -7.67 -8.38 19.12
CA GLU A 260 -6.73 -9.45 18.77
C GLU A 260 -5.30 -8.90 18.61
N LEU A 261 -5.15 -7.75 17.95
CA LEU A 261 -3.86 -7.09 17.78
C LEU A 261 -3.23 -6.68 19.11
N ARG A 262 -4.03 -6.10 20.01
CA ARG A 262 -3.58 -5.78 21.37
C ARG A 262 -3.10 -7.03 22.10
N ALA A 263 -3.85 -8.13 22.03
CA ALA A 263 -3.48 -9.40 22.67
C ALA A 263 -2.16 -9.95 22.11
N ASN A 264 -1.97 -9.90 20.79
CA ASN A 264 -0.74 -10.34 20.12
C ASN A 264 0.47 -9.46 20.47
N LEU A 265 0.29 -8.14 20.54
CA LEU A 265 1.35 -7.21 20.96
C LEU A 265 1.77 -7.48 22.41
N GLN A 266 0.80 -7.65 23.31
CA GLN A 266 1.08 -7.98 24.72
C GLN A 266 1.79 -9.34 24.86
N ALA A 267 1.38 -10.35 24.11
CA ALA A 267 2.03 -11.67 24.08
C ALA A 267 3.47 -11.59 23.54
N THR A 268 3.70 -10.80 22.48
CA THR A 268 5.02 -10.64 21.88
C THR A 268 5.98 -9.92 22.82
N VAL A 269 5.52 -8.84 23.45
CA VAL A 269 6.33 -8.04 24.38
C VAL A 269 6.65 -8.84 25.64
N SER A 270 5.69 -9.56 26.20
CA SER A 270 5.94 -10.43 27.37
C SER A 270 6.95 -11.54 27.06
N ALA A 271 6.85 -12.19 25.89
CA ALA A 271 7.82 -13.19 25.47
C ALA A 271 9.24 -12.62 25.29
N GLN A 272 9.36 -11.40 24.75
CA GLN A 272 10.64 -10.71 24.61
C GLN A 272 11.24 -10.31 25.96
N LEU A 273 10.42 -9.81 26.90
CA LEU A 273 10.87 -9.48 28.24
C LEU A 273 11.39 -10.71 28.99
N GLN A 274 10.67 -11.84 28.92
CA GLN A 274 11.14 -13.10 29.52
C GLN A 274 12.46 -13.58 28.91
N ALA A 275 12.64 -13.42 27.59
CA ALA A 275 13.88 -13.77 26.93
C ALA A 275 15.06 -12.86 27.34
N LEU A 276 14.79 -11.57 27.57
CA LEU A 276 15.78 -10.61 28.05
C LEU A 276 16.14 -10.84 29.52
N GLU A 277 15.15 -11.03 30.39
CA GLU A 277 15.33 -11.38 31.80
C GLU A 277 16.19 -12.65 31.95
N LYS A 278 15.96 -13.67 31.11
CA LYS A 278 16.78 -14.88 31.11
C LYS A 278 18.25 -14.59 30.74
N ARG A 279 18.49 -13.74 29.73
CA ARG A 279 19.85 -13.33 29.34
C ARG A 279 20.52 -12.49 30.41
N GLU A 280 19.78 -11.64 31.11
CA GLU A 280 20.32 -10.88 32.23
C GLU A 280 20.67 -11.79 33.40
N ALA A 281 19.85 -12.79 33.72
CA ALA A 281 20.17 -13.78 34.74
C ALA A 281 21.44 -14.57 34.40
N GLU A 282 21.63 -14.97 33.14
CA GLU A 282 22.86 -15.60 32.65
C GLU A 282 24.07 -14.66 32.77
N ARG A 283 23.88 -13.38 32.46
CA ARG A 283 24.93 -12.36 32.56
C ARG A 283 25.28 -12.03 34.02
N GLU A 284 24.32 -12.00 34.94
CA GLU A 284 24.58 -11.83 36.37
C GLU A 284 25.42 -12.98 36.95
N GLN A 285 25.16 -14.21 36.49
CA GLN A 285 25.99 -15.36 36.85
C GLN A 285 27.43 -15.20 36.33
N SER A 286 27.61 -14.67 35.12
CA SER A 286 28.95 -14.38 34.56
C SER A 286 29.69 -13.28 35.33
N LEU A 287 28.99 -12.20 35.71
CA LEU A 287 29.54 -11.12 36.55
C LEU A 287 29.91 -11.61 37.95
N ALA A 288 29.08 -12.48 38.55
CA ALA A 288 29.38 -13.08 39.85
C ALA A 288 30.67 -13.92 39.79
N LYS A 289 30.83 -14.70 38.71
CA LYS A 289 32.05 -15.49 38.48
C LYS A 289 33.28 -14.61 38.28
N LEU A 290 33.17 -13.53 37.51
CA LEU A 290 34.27 -12.57 37.33
C LEU A 290 34.66 -11.84 38.63
N ARG A 291 33.69 -11.54 39.50
CA ARG A 291 33.97 -11.00 40.84
C ARG A 291 34.73 -11.99 41.71
N GLU A 292 34.37 -13.27 41.63
CA GLU A 292 35.03 -14.34 42.36
C GLU A 292 36.47 -14.56 41.86
N GLU A 293 36.67 -14.57 40.54
CA GLU A 293 38.01 -14.64 39.91
C GLU A 293 38.89 -13.42 40.28
N LEU A 294 38.31 -12.23 40.31
CA LEU A 294 39.00 -11.01 40.76
C LEU A 294 39.37 -11.07 42.25
N ALA A 295 38.49 -11.62 43.10
CA ALA A 295 38.75 -11.77 44.54
C ALA A 295 39.84 -12.82 44.84
N ALA A 296 40.00 -13.82 43.98
CA ALA A 296 41.05 -14.82 44.07
C ALA A 296 42.41 -14.34 43.53
N ALA A 297 42.44 -13.28 42.73
CA ALA A 297 43.66 -12.71 42.17
C ALA A 297 44.41 -11.81 43.17
N SER A 298 45.75 -11.85 43.16
CA SER A 298 46.57 -11.01 44.03
C SER A 298 46.58 -9.55 43.55
N PRO A 299 46.40 -8.54 44.43
CA PRO A 299 46.21 -7.13 44.04
C PRO A 299 47.42 -6.47 43.35
N ALA A 300 48.59 -7.12 43.34
CA ALA A 300 49.80 -6.64 42.67
C ALA A 300 50.01 -7.24 41.26
N ALA A 301 49.15 -8.15 40.81
CA ALA A 301 49.28 -8.81 39.51
C ALA A 301 48.64 -7.97 38.38
N PRO A 302 49.27 -7.88 37.19
CA PRO A 302 48.69 -7.18 36.03
C PRO A 302 47.35 -7.78 35.57
N GLU A 303 47.10 -9.05 35.87
CA GLU A 303 45.85 -9.76 35.60
C GLU A 303 44.67 -9.21 36.39
N ALA A 304 44.89 -8.74 37.63
CA ALA A 304 43.84 -8.15 38.47
C ALA A 304 43.33 -6.81 37.91
N ALA A 305 44.22 -6.00 37.33
CA ALA A 305 43.83 -4.74 36.67
C ALA A 305 43.02 -4.98 35.39
N ALA A 306 43.39 -6.00 34.61
CA ALA A 306 42.64 -6.40 33.41
C ALA A 306 41.24 -6.93 33.77
N LEU A 307 41.14 -7.80 34.79
CA LEU A 307 39.85 -8.30 35.27
C LEU A 307 38.95 -7.17 35.82
N ALA A 308 39.51 -6.19 36.53
CA ALA A 308 38.76 -5.03 37.03
C ALA A 308 38.22 -4.15 35.89
N SER A 309 39.02 -3.91 34.84
CA SER A 309 38.55 -3.15 33.65
C SER A 309 37.43 -3.88 32.91
N ARG A 310 37.51 -5.21 32.82
CA ARG A 310 36.50 -6.05 32.18
C ARG A 310 35.19 -6.05 32.96
N LEU A 311 35.27 -6.16 34.28
CA LEU A 311 34.13 -6.04 35.18
C LEU A 311 33.46 -4.66 35.07
N ALA A 312 34.24 -3.57 34.95
CA ALA A 312 33.71 -2.22 34.78
C ALA A 312 32.95 -2.08 33.45
N ALA A 313 33.54 -2.53 32.34
CA ALA A 313 32.90 -2.51 31.03
C ALA A 313 31.59 -3.32 31.01
N GLU A 314 31.59 -4.49 31.64
CA GLU A 314 30.42 -5.38 31.66
C GLU A 314 29.30 -4.87 32.59
N ASN A 315 29.64 -4.08 33.63
CA ASN A 315 28.65 -3.34 34.43
C ASN A 315 28.05 -2.14 33.67
N GLU A 316 28.86 -1.40 32.91
CA GLU A 316 28.36 -0.29 32.07
C GLU A 316 27.42 -0.80 30.97
N GLU A 317 27.78 -1.91 30.32
CA GLU A 317 26.92 -2.57 29.34
C GLU A 317 25.60 -3.06 29.97
N LYS A 318 25.62 -3.57 31.20
CA LYS A 318 24.42 -3.96 31.95
C LYS A 318 23.49 -2.76 32.16
N VAL A 319 24.02 -1.64 32.69
CA VAL A 319 23.23 -0.42 32.93
C VAL A 319 22.63 0.12 31.63
N SER A 320 23.40 0.10 30.54
CA SER A 320 22.90 0.54 29.23
C SER A 320 21.80 -0.38 28.69
N SER A 321 21.92 -1.69 28.90
CA SER A 321 20.93 -2.69 28.48
C SER A 321 19.63 -2.53 29.28
N GLU A 322 19.71 -2.41 30.61
CA GLU A 322 18.55 -2.16 31.48
C GLU A 322 17.80 -0.87 31.11
N ALA A 323 18.54 0.20 30.82
CA ALA A 323 17.94 1.46 30.36
C ALA A 323 17.20 1.30 29.02
N THR A 324 17.75 0.53 28.07
CA THR A 324 17.06 0.25 26.81
C THR A 324 15.80 -0.57 27.03
N MET A 325 15.82 -1.57 27.91
CA MET A 325 14.64 -2.38 28.23
C MET A 325 13.52 -1.54 28.85
N GLN A 326 13.85 -0.63 29.77
CA GLN A 326 12.86 0.28 30.37
C GLN A 326 12.26 1.23 29.32
N ALA A 327 13.07 1.74 28.39
CA ALA A 327 12.59 2.55 27.29
C ALA A 327 11.64 1.77 26.36
N TYR A 328 11.96 0.50 26.06
CA TYR A 328 11.10 -0.38 25.27
C TYR A 328 9.77 -0.69 25.99
N GLN A 329 9.81 -0.95 27.30
CA GLN A 329 8.59 -1.16 28.11
C GLN A 329 7.70 0.08 28.11
N ALA A 330 8.28 1.27 28.33
CA ALA A 330 7.54 2.52 28.31
C ALA A 330 6.91 2.78 26.93
N GLN A 331 7.63 2.51 25.85
CA GLN A 331 7.12 2.67 24.49
C GLN A 331 5.98 1.69 24.18
N SER A 332 6.10 0.43 24.62
CA SER A 332 5.05 -0.57 24.46
C SER A 332 3.79 -0.22 25.27
N ALA A 333 3.96 0.30 26.49
CA ALA A 333 2.85 0.75 27.33
C ALA A 333 2.10 1.91 26.69
N ALA A 334 2.82 2.91 26.15
CA ALA A 334 2.22 4.03 25.43
C ALA A 334 1.42 3.58 24.21
N ARG A 335 1.93 2.61 23.44
CA ARG A 335 1.20 2.03 22.29
C ARG A 335 -0.05 1.25 22.70
N THR A 336 0.02 0.53 23.81
CA THR A 336 -1.15 -0.18 24.36
C THR A 336 -2.23 0.81 24.77
N GLN A 337 -1.84 1.95 25.36
CA GLN A 337 -2.76 3.03 25.73
C GLN A 337 -3.40 3.71 24.51
N GLU A 338 -2.65 3.89 23.42
CA GLU A 338 -3.19 4.42 22.15
C GLU A 338 -4.24 3.48 21.54
N LEU A 339 -3.97 2.17 21.53
CA LEU A 339 -4.93 1.17 21.03
C LEU A 339 -6.20 1.14 21.88
N GLU A 340 -6.08 1.27 23.21
CA GLU A 340 -7.23 1.35 24.13
C GLU A 340 -8.11 2.57 23.81
N GLN A 341 -7.51 3.73 23.54
CA GLN A 341 -8.24 4.94 23.17
C GLN A 341 -9.00 4.75 21.85
N LYS A 342 -8.38 4.10 20.85
CA LYS A 342 -9.03 3.80 19.56
C LYS A 342 -10.20 2.82 19.72
N ILE A 343 -10.06 1.79 20.55
CA ILE A 343 -11.14 0.85 20.87
C ILE A 343 -12.31 1.60 21.55
N GLN A 344 -12.03 2.48 22.50
CA GLN A 344 -13.07 3.29 23.18
C GLN A 344 -13.79 4.25 22.22
N GLN A 345 -13.07 4.85 21.26
CA GLN A 345 -13.66 5.69 20.22
C GLN A 345 -14.60 4.89 19.31
N LEU A 346 -14.18 3.69 18.88
CA LEU A 346 -15.01 2.79 18.07
C LEU A 346 -16.25 2.33 18.85
N GLU A 347 -16.13 2.02 20.14
CA GLU A 347 -17.27 1.68 20.99
C GLU A 347 -18.29 2.82 21.11
N ALA A 348 -17.82 4.07 21.25
CA ALA A 348 -18.68 5.24 21.27
C ALA A 348 -19.40 5.44 19.93
N LEU A 349 -18.72 5.21 18.81
CA LEU A 349 -19.27 5.28 17.46
C LEU A 349 -20.30 4.16 17.20
N ILE A 350 -20.06 2.94 17.66
CA ILE A 350 -21.01 1.81 17.59
C ILE A 350 -22.28 2.13 18.38
N ARG A 351 -22.15 2.75 19.57
CA ARG A 351 -23.30 3.20 20.37
C ARG A 351 -24.09 4.31 19.68
N GLN A 352 -23.42 5.27 19.04
CA GLN A 352 -24.08 6.35 18.31
C GLN A 352 -24.85 5.87 17.08
N LEU A 353 -24.34 4.85 16.38
CA LEU A 353 -25.03 4.24 15.24
C LEU A 353 -26.17 3.30 15.65
N SER A 354 -26.36 3.03 16.94
CA SER A 354 -27.40 2.14 17.46
C SER A 354 -28.40 2.89 18.36
N PRO A 355 -29.20 3.86 17.86
CA PRO A 355 -30.23 4.48 18.67
C PRO A 355 -31.41 3.51 18.86
N ASP A 356 -31.63 3.12 20.11
CA ASP A 356 -32.78 2.40 20.69
C ASP A 356 -33.13 0.96 20.23
N MET A 357 -32.70 0.01 21.07
CA MET A 357 -33.55 -1.08 21.57
C MET A 357 -33.94 -0.85 23.04
N ALA A 358 -34.02 0.41 23.49
CA ALA A 358 -34.50 0.80 24.81
C ALA A 358 -35.87 1.52 24.72
N GLY A 359 -36.82 0.94 24.00
CA GLY A 359 -38.11 1.57 23.73
C GLY A 359 -39.26 0.60 23.44
N LYS A 360 -39.29 -0.57 24.10
CA LYS A 360 -40.47 -1.45 24.12
C LYS A 360 -40.60 -2.18 25.46
N ALA A 361 -40.69 -1.42 26.53
CA ALA A 361 -41.08 -1.92 27.85
C ALA A 361 -42.08 -0.94 28.50
N ALA A 362 -43.35 -1.14 28.20
CA ALA A 362 -44.51 -0.69 28.97
C ALA A 362 -45.75 -1.35 28.36
N ALA A 363 -46.70 -1.97 29.05
CA ALA A 363 -46.95 -2.27 30.46
C ALA A 363 -48.11 -3.31 30.45
N VAL A 364 -48.43 -4.16 31.44
CA VAL A 364 -48.97 -4.01 32.82
C VAL A 364 -49.44 -5.45 33.23
N PRO A 365 -49.75 -5.86 34.48
CA PRO A 365 -49.36 -5.39 35.82
C PRO A 365 -48.69 -6.46 36.71
N THR A 366 -48.13 -5.93 37.79
CA THR A 366 -47.78 -6.54 39.07
C THR A 366 -48.99 -7.14 39.82
N SER A 367 -48.85 -8.35 40.36
CA SER A 367 -49.43 -8.74 41.65
C SER A 367 -48.47 -9.68 42.40
N ALA A 368 -48.27 -9.39 43.68
CA ALA A 368 -47.40 -10.12 44.61
C ALA A 368 -48.25 -11.15 45.43
N PRO A 369 -47.72 -11.80 46.49
CA PRO A 369 -46.80 -12.95 46.49
C PRO A 369 -47.37 -14.15 47.28
N ALA A 370 -46.92 -15.40 47.05
CA ALA A 370 -46.97 -16.51 48.04
C ALA A 370 -46.23 -17.79 47.57
N ALA A 371 -45.52 -18.44 48.49
CA ALA A 371 -45.03 -19.83 48.42
C ALA A 371 -46.06 -20.80 49.05
N PRO A 372 -45.85 -22.14 49.18
CA PRO A 372 -45.21 -23.19 48.35
C PRO A 372 -46.14 -24.45 48.13
N ALA A 373 -45.58 -25.56 47.60
CA ALA A 373 -46.09 -26.96 47.53
C ALA A 373 -47.11 -27.29 46.40
N ALA A 374 -47.19 -28.45 45.73
CA ALA A 374 -46.50 -29.75 45.74
C ALA A 374 -46.78 -30.51 44.41
N SER A 375 -45.87 -31.42 44.07
CA SER A 375 -46.04 -32.76 43.48
C SER A 375 -47.08 -33.04 42.36
N GLY A 376 -46.58 -33.53 41.21
CA GLY A 376 -47.38 -34.27 40.22
C GLY A 376 -46.50 -35.00 39.20
N VAL A 377 -46.48 -36.33 39.29
CA VAL A 377 -45.59 -37.31 38.60
C VAL A 377 -46.01 -37.58 37.14
N ALA A 378 -45.03 -37.75 36.23
CA ALA A 378 -44.94 -38.88 35.27
C ALA A 378 -43.72 -38.76 34.32
N ALA A 379 -42.98 -39.86 34.15
CA ALA A 379 -41.75 -40.01 33.36
C ALA A 379 -42.01 -40.72 31.98
N PRO A 380 -41.02 -41.27 31.24
CA PRO A 380 -40.33 -40.60 30.11
C PRO A 380 -40.30 -41.43 28.78
N ALA A 381 -40.02 -40.80 27.63
CA ALA A 381 -39.58 -41.41 26.35
C ALA A 381 -39.42 -40.29 25.29
N ALA A 382 -38.57 -40.30 24.25
CA ALA A 382 -37.55 -41.19 23.72
C ALA A 382 -36.67 -40.39 22.73
N ARG A 383 -35.44 -40.87 22.46
CA ARG A 383 -34.56 -40.39 21.37
C ARG A 383 -34.93 -41.11 20.06
N PRO A 384 -34.96 -40.45 18.89
CA PRO A 384 -35.14 -41.16 17.64
C PRO A 384 -33.84 -41.79 17.13
N THR A 385 -33.99 -43.03 16.69
CA THR A 385 -33.03 -43.93 16.04
C THR A 385 -32.96 -43.65 14.53
N TRP A 386 -31.79 -43.91 13.92
CA TRP A 386 -31.60 -43.89 12.47
C TRP A 386 -32.01 -45.24 11.83
N PRO A 387 -32.63 -45.26 10.64
CA PRO A 387 -32.86 -46.49 9.91
C PRO A 387 -31.65 -46.87 9.04
N ARG A 388 -31.32 -48.16 9.09
CA ARG A 388 -30.44 -48.86 8.15
C ARG A 388 -31.17 -49.14 6.84
N THR A 389 -30.43 -48.98 5.74
CA THR A 389 -30.41 -49.76 4.48
C THR A 389 -30.59 -48.90 3.22
N LEU A 390 -29.51 -48.82 2.45
CA LEU A 390 -29.54 -48.88 0.99
C LEU A 390 -28.24 -49.56 0.56
N GLN A 391 -28.37 -50.79 0.06
CA GLN A 391 -27.30 -51.58 -0.53
C GLN A 391 -26.87 -50.93 -1.85
N LEU A 392 -25.58 -50.62 -1.98
CA LEU A 392 -24.94 -50.41 -3.28
C LEU A 392 -23.88 -51.49 -3.47
N GLN A 393 -24.06 -52.25 -4.55
CA GLN A 393 -23.26 -53.40 -4.95
C GLN A 393 -21.85 -52.95 -5.37
N PHE A 394 -20.82 -53.47 -4.68
CA PHE A 394 -19.44 -53.38 -5.15
C PHE A 394 -19.18 -54.45 -6.22
N ARG A 395 -18.99 -54.03 -7.47
CA ARG A 395 -18.34 -54.84 -8.51
C ARG A 395 -16.83 -54.66 -8.39
N GLN A 396 -16.11 -55.73 -8.09
CA GLN A 396 -14.63 -55.76 -8.12
C GLN A 396 -14.09 -55.50 -9.53
N PRO A 397 -13.01 -54.71 -9.71
CA PRO A 397 -12.26 -54.71 -10.97
C PRO A 397 -11.10 -55.71 -10.88
N LYS A 398 -11.22 -56.83 -11.61
CA LYS A 398 -10.18 -57.85 -11.83
C LYS A 398 -8.98 -57.37 -12.70
N ALA A 399 -8.81 -56.07 -12.92
CA ALA A 399 -7.79 -55.53 -13.84
C ALA A 399 -6.40 -55.33 -13.19
N ALA A 400 -6.32 -55.15 -11.87
CA ALA A 400 -5.03 -54.91 -11.19
C ALA A 400 -4.16 -56.18 -11.03
N ALA A 401 -4.77 -57.37 -11.03
CA ALA A 401 -4.06 -58.64 -10.82
C ALA A 401 -3.31 -59.15 -12.07
N GLN A 402 -3.61 -58.64 -13.26
CA GLN A 402 -2.96 -59.05 -14.51
C GLN A 402 -1.70 -58.22 -14.82
N ALA A 403 -1.67 -56.93 -14.45
CA ALA A 403 -0.51 -56.07 -14.66
C ALA A 403 0.70 -56.48 -13.79
N VAL A 404 0.45 -56.92 -12.55
CA VAL A 404 1.50 -57.38 -11.62
C VAL A 404 2.15 -58.69 -12.08
N ARG A 405 1.41 -59.56 -12.79
CA ARG A 405 1.95 -60.82 -13.34
C ARG A 405 2.84 -60.63 -14.58
N ALA A 406 2.73 -59.51 -15.29
CA ALA A 406 3.54 -59.23 -16.48
C ALA A 406 4.92 -58.60 -16.15
N ALA A 407 5.11 -58.04 -14.94
CA ALA A 407 6.35 -57.37 -14.54
C ALA A 407 7.38 -58.28 -13.83
N LEU A 408 6.96 -59.46 -13.35
CA LEU A 408 7.80 -60.39 -12.59
C LEU A 408 9.04 -60.96 -13.30
N PRO A 409 9.08 -61.18 -14.65
CA PRO A 409 10.26 -61.76 -15.29
C PRO A 409 11.41 -60.75 -15.47
N ARG A 410 11.12 -59.44 -15.55
CA ARG A 410 12.14 -58.39 -15.76
C ARG A 410 12.93 -58.08 -14.48
N TRP A 411 12.30 -58.25 -13.30
CA TRP A 411 12.96 -58.08 -12.00
C TRP A 411 13.98 -59.18 -11.68
N ARG A 412 13.82 -60.40 -12.21
CA ARG A 412 14.78 -61.51 -12.00
C ARG A 412 16.10 -61.33 -12.74
N GLN A 413 16.16 -60.46 -13.75
CA GLN A 413 17.38 -60.21 -14.53
C GLN A 413 18.26 -59.12 -13.90
N TYR A 414 17.66 -58.11 -13.24
CA TYR A 414 18.38 -57.11 -12.45
C TYR A 414 18.94 -57.65 -11.12
N ALA A 415 18.25 -58.62 -10.50
CA ALA A 415 18.69 -59.23 -9.24
C ALA A 415 19.96 -60.12 -9.37
N ARG A 416 20.36 -60.51 -10.60
CA ARG A 416 21.55 -61.36 -10.81
C ARG A 416 22.83 -60.57 -11.06
N THR A 417 22.77 -59.31 -11.45
CA THR A 417 23.95 -58.45 -11.65
C THR A 417 24.32 -57.62 -10.42
N ALA A 418 23.40 -57.46 -9.45
CA ALA A 418 23.68 -56.79 -8.17
C ALA A 418 24.36 -57.72 -7.12
N GLY A 419 24.38 -59.04 -7.34
CA GLY A 419 24.87 -60.03 -6.37
C GLY A 419 26.38 -60.14 -6.22
N SER A 420 27.19 -59.56 -7.10
CA SER A 420 28.66 -59.65 -7.05
C SER A 420 29.36 -58.44 -6.43
N TYR A 421 28.68 -57.31 -6.24
CA TYR A 421 29.27 -56.09 -5.67
C TYR A 421 29.13 -55.96 -4.14
N VAL A 422 28.19 -56.70 -3.52
CA VAL A 422 27.88 -56.59 -2.08
C VAL A 422 28.85 -57.40 -1.19
N ARG A 423 29.73 -58.22 -1.75
CA ARG A 423 30.67 -59.04 -0.96
C ARG A 423 31.99 -58.36 -0.60
N ARG A 424 32.24 -57.10 -1.02
CA ARG A 424 33.57 -56.47 -0.86
C ARG A 424 33.64 -55.18 -0.03
N TYR A 425 32.53 -54.53 0.34
CA TYR A 425 32.56 -53.31 1.17
C TYR A 425 31.32 -53.14 2.06
N PRO A 426 31.32 -53.60 3.33
CA PRO A 426 30.14 -53.58 4.20
C PRO A 426 29.81 -52.21 4.83
N ARG A 427 30.59 -51.15 4.55
CA ARG A 427 30.43 -49.82 5.20
C ARG A 427 29.88 -48.70 4.30
N ARG A 428 29.43 -48.99 3.07
CA ARG A 428 28.83 -47.98 2.16
C ARG A 428 27.54 -48.44 1.47
N SER A 429 26.83 -49.42 2.04
CA SER A 429 25.60 -50.00 1.46
C SER A 429 24.31 -49.22 1.76
N ALA A 430 24.29 -48.33 2.77
CA ALA A 430 23.09 -47.56 3.12
C ALA A 430 22.80 -46.41 2.13
N ALA A 431 23.84 -45.72 1.64
CA ALA A 431 23.68 -44.55 0.79
C ALA A 431 23.18 -44.88 -0.63
N VAL A 432 23.62 -46.02 -1.19
CA VAL A 432 23.20 -46.45 -2.53
C VAL A 432 21.77 -46.99 -2.52
N GLY A 433 21.36 -47.67 -1.44
CA GLY A 433 19.99 -48.13 -1.25
C GLY A 433 18.99 -46.98 -1.15
N ALA A 434 19.35 -45.91 -0.43
CA ALA A 434 18.53 -44.71 -0.33
C ALA A 434 18.39 -43.97 -1.67
N ALA A 435 19.46 -43.88 -2.47
CA ALA A 435 19.43 -43.23 -3.78
C ALA A 435 18.57 -44.00 -4.81
N VAL A 436 18.60 -45.34 -4.78
CA VAL A 436 17.76 -46.18 -5.67
C VAL A 436 16.30 -46.13 -5.23
N LEU A 437 16.01 -46.08 -3.92
CA LEU A 437 14.66 -45.87 -3.42
C LEU A 437 14.14 -44.46 -3.73
N ALA A 438 14.99 -43.43 -3.67
CA ALA A 438 14.63 -42.06 -4.04
C ALA A 438 14.36 -41.92 -5.54
N LEU A 439 15.16 -42.55 -6.40
CA LEU A 439 14.93 -42.56 -7.86
C LEU A 439 13.73 -43.43 -8.25
N GLY A 440 13.48 -44.53 -7.52
CA GLY A 440 12.26 -45.33 -7.68
C GLY A 440 11.00 -44.59 -7.21
N TRP A 441 11.11 -43.80 -6.14
CA TRP A 441 10.04 -42.93 -5.64
C TRP A 441 9.76 -41.77 -6.62
N TRP A 442 10.82 -41.14 -7.16
CA TRP A 442 10.69 -40.08 -8.16
C TRP A 442 10.07 -40.61 -9.46
N GLY A 443 10.51 -41.78 -9.93
CA GLY A 443 9.97 -42.43 -11.13
C GLY A 443 8.52 -42.93 -10.99
N LEU A 444 8.07 -43.28 -9.78
CA LEU A 444 6.67 -43.61 -9.51
C LEU A 444 5.74 -42.38 -9.43
N HIS A 445 6.29 -41.18 -9.19
CA HIS A 445 5.49 -39.94 -9.11
C HIS A 445 5.56 -39.09 -10.39
N SER A 446 6.36 -39.48 -11.38
CA SER A 446 6.53 -38.75 -12.64
C SER A 446 5.84 -39.42 -13.84
N SER A 447 4.65 -40.00 -13.64
CA SER A 447 3.85 -40.55 -14.75
C SER A 447 2.54 -39.77 -14.89
N SER A 448 2.47 -38.95 -15.94
CA SER A 448 1.29 -38.31 -16.55
C SER A 448 -0.04 -38.58 -15.82
N ALA A 449 -0.28 -37.82 -14.75
CA ALA A 449 -1.52 -37.90 -14.00
C ALA A 449 -2.62 -37.22 -14.84
N THR A 450 -3.66 -37.96 -15.19
CA THR A 450 -4.95 -37.34 -15.52
C THR A 450 -5.28 -36.30 -14.45
N PRO A 451 -5.70 -35.08 -14.84
CA PRO A 451 -5.94 -34.01 -13.89
C PRO A 451 -6.94 -34.47 -12.84
N PRO A 452 -6.74 -34.11 -11.57
CA PRO A 452 -7.64 -34.50 -10.51
C PRO A 452 -9.03 -33.92 -10.77
N THR A 453 -10.06 -34.66 -10.37
CA THR A 453 -11.45 -34.31 -10.67
C THR A 453 -12.08 -33.64 -9.47
N ALA A 454 -12.64 -32.44 -9.64
CA ALA A 454 -13.40 -31.79 -8.60
C ALA A 454 -14.73 -32.54 -8.38
N PHE A 455 -15.06 -32.82 -7.12
CA PHE A 455 -16.32 -33.43 -6.74
C PHE A 455 -17.07 -32.53 -5.76
N ARG A 456 -18.39 -32.66 -5.74
CA ARG A 456 -19.27 -31.86 -4.87
C ARG A 456 -19.96 -32.76 -3.87
N GLU A 457 -19.86 -32.41 -2.60
CA GLU A 457 -20.58 -33.04 -1.50
C GLU A 457 -21.40 -31.95 -0.78
N GLY A 458 -22.73 -32.06 -0.81
CA GLY A 458 -23.62 -30.98 -0.37
C GLY A 458 -23.38 -29.69 -1.17
N ASN A 459 -23.07 -28.59 -0.46
CA ASN A 459 -22.78 -27.30 -1.08
C ASN A 459 -21.28 -26.93 -1.08
N ARG A 460 -20.40 -27.93 -0.91
CA ARG A 460 -18.96 -27.75 -0.90
C ARG A 460 -18.28 -28.64 -1.92
N TRP A 461 -17.10 -28.23 -2.34
CA TRP A 461 -16.26 -28.87 -3.34
C TRP A 461 -14.99 -29.41 -2.71
N GLY A 462 -14.61 -30.60 -3.14
CA GLY A 462 -13.37 -31.29 -2.81
C GLY A 462 -12.70 -31.79 -4.09
N LEU A 463 -11.55 -32.45 -3.93
CA LEU A 463 -10.74 -32.91 -5.04
C LEU A 463 -10.47 -34.41 -4.94
N LEU A 464 -10.66 -35.14 -6.04
CA LEU A 464 -10.32 -36.56 -6.17
C LEU A 464 -9.11 -36.75 -7.09
N SER A 465 -8.26 -37.68 -6.70
CA SER A 465 -7.22 -38.28 -7.51
C SER A 465 -7.83 -39.00 -8.72
N ALA A 466 -7.02 -39.21 -9.75
CA ALA A 466 -7.32 -40.11 -10.87
C ALA A 466 -7.69 -41.55 -10.44
N SER A 467 -7.19 -42.01 -9.29
CA SER A 467 -7.54 -43.31 -8.69
C SER A 467 -8.89 -43.31 -7.96
N GLY A 468 -9.52 -42.14 -7.79
CA GLY A 468 -10.73 -41.97 -6.98
C GLY A 468 -10.46 -41.71 -5.49
N ASP A 469 -9.20 -41.55 -5.09
CA ASP A 469 -8.84 -41.20 -3.70
C ASP A 469 -9.11 -39.71 -3.42
N THR A 470 -9.62 -39.37 -2.25
CA THR A 470 -9.86 -37.97 -1.84
C THR A 470 -8.54 -37.27 -1.55
N LEU A 471 -8.16 -36.31 -2.40
CA LEU A 471 -7.00 -35.43 -2.23
C LEU A 471 -7.34 -34.23 -1.34
N LEU A 472 -8.50 -33.60 -1.57
CA LEU A 472 -9.03 -32.55 -0.71
C LEU A 472 -10.46 -32.91 -0.29
N PRO A 473 -10.79 -32.83 1.01
CA PRO A 473 -12.17 -33.01 1.46
C PRO A 473 -13.06 -31.91 0.87
N ALA A 474 -14.37 -32.16 0.84
CA ALA A 474 -15.34 -31.19 0.33
C ALA A 474 -15.53 -30.00 1.28
N THR A 475 -14.54 -29.10 1.32
CA THR A 475 -14.48 -27.96 2.24
C THR A 475 -14.43 -26.62 1.54
N TYR A 476 -14.38 -26.53 0.21
CA TYR A 476 -14.34 -25.25 -0.50
C TYR A 476 -15.71 -24.86 -1.04
N ALA A 477 -15.97 -23.56 -1.19
CA ALA A 477 -17.18 -23.06 -1.86
C ALA A 477 -17.15 -23.31 -3.37
N SER A 478 -15.96 -23.29 -3.98
CA SER A 478 -15.72 -23.65 -5.38
C SER A 478 -14.25 -24.03 -5.59
N ILE A 479 -14.01 -24.85 -6.61
CA ILE A 479 -12.69 -25.19 -7.15
C ILE A 479 -12.78 -24.94 -8.66
N GLY A 480 -11.89 -24.09 -9.19
CA GLY A 480 -11.79 -23.78 -10.62
C GLY A 480 -11.12 -24.89 -11.41
N GLU A 481 -10.99 -24.68 -12.72
CA GLU A 481 -10.25 -25.59 -13.59
C GLU A 481 -8.75 -25.55 -13.28
N PHE A 482 -8.07 -26.68 -13.49
CA PHE A 482 -6.63 -26.75 -13.37
C PHE A 482 -5.96 -26.11 -14.59
N THR A 483 -5.20 -25.04 -14.34
CA THR A 483 -4.33 -24.39 -15.32
C THR A 483 -2.90 -24.49 -14.79
N ASP A 484 -1.96 -24.96 -15.61
CA ASP A 484 -0.55 -25.15 -15.24
C ASP A 484 -0.35 -25.92 -13.92
N GLY A 485 -1.18 -26.95 -13.71
CA GLY A 485 -1.11 -27.82 -12.53
C GLY A 485 -1.68 -27.21 -11.23
N ARG A 486 -2.35 -26.05 -11.30
CA ARG A 486 -2.97 -25.38 -10.14
C ARG A 486 -4.43 -25.02 -10.42
N ALA A 487 -5.26 -25.04 -9.38
CA ALA A 487 -6.64 -24.57 -9.45
C ALA A 487 -6.90 -23.48 -8.41
N ILE A 488 -7.70 -22.47 -8.78
CA ILE A 488 -8.16 -21.45 -7.85
C ILE A 488 -9.27 -22.04 -6.99
N VAL A 489 -9.13 -21.96 -5.68
CA VAL A 489 -10.16 -22.40 -4.73
C VAL A 489 -10.74 -21.20 -4.00
N THR A 490 -12.04 -21.25 -3.70
CA THR A 490 -12.72 -20.20 -2.92
C THR A 490 -13.20 -20.78 -1.60
N GLN A 491 -12.88 -20.12 -0.49
CA GLN A 491 -13.37 -20.47 0.84
C GLN A 491 -13.80 -19.19 1.54
N ASN A 492 -15.03 -19.15 2.05
CA ASN A 492 -15.55 -18.00 2.82
C ASN A 492 -15.40 -16.65 2.10
N GLY A 493 -15.54 -16.63 0.78
CA GLY A 493 -15.45 -15.41 -0.04
C GLY A 493 -14.02 -15.00 -0.45
N VAL A 494 -12.98 -15.66 0.07
CA VAL A 494 -11.59 -15.42 -0.32
C VAL A 494 -11.03 -16.56 -1.15
N LYS A 495 -10.00 -16.27 -1.95
CA LYS A 495 -9.42 -17.15 -2.96
C LYS A 495 -7.99 -17.55 -2.61
N GLY A 496 -7.62 -18.77 -3.01
CA GLY A 496 -6.29 -19.36 -2.89
C GLY A 496 -5.99 -20.31 -4.05
N PHE A 497 -4.85 -21.00 -4.00
CA PHE A 497 -4.44 -22.00 -4.99
C PHE A 497 -4.23 -23.36 -4.36
N VAL A 498 -4.65 -24.40 -5.08
CA VAL A 498 -4.30 -25.80 -4.79
C VAL A 498 -3.58 -26.41 -5.98
N ASP A 499 -2.63 -27.29 -5.72
CA ASP A 499 -1.96 -28.07 -6.76
C ASP A 499 -2.75 -29.35 -7.13
N ALA A 500 -2.28 -30.04 -8.17
CA ALA A 500 -2.91 -31.28 -8.63
C ALA A 500 -2.79 -32.46 -7.63
N ALA A 501 -1.92 -32.35 -6.62
CA ALA A 501 -1.81 -33.30 -5.52
C ALA A 501 -2.77 -32.97 -4.35
N GLY A 502 -3.52 -31.87 -4.44
CA GLY A 502 -4.41 -31.40 -3.39
C GLY A 502 -3.70 -30.62 -2.27
N GLN A 503 -2.46 -30.19 -2.46
CA GLN A 503 -1.77 -29.31 -1.52
C GLN A 503 -2.20 -27.86 -1.76
N GLU A 504 -2.51 -27.13 -0.68
CA GLU A 504 -2.73 -25.68 -0.74
C GLU A 504 -1.40 -24.97 -0.99
N VAL A 505 -1.16 -24.54 -2.23
CA VAL A 505 0.00 -23.71 -2.61
C VAL A 505 -0.14 -22.32 -2.01
N VAL A 506 -1.35 -21.77 -2.06
CA VAL A 506 -1.69 -20.47 -1.47
C VAL A 506 -3.00 -20.65 -0.72
N LYS A 507 -2.98 -20.42 0.59
CA LYS A 507 -4.20 -20.51 1.39
C LYS A 507 -5.20 -19.43 0.97
N PRO A 508 -6.51 -19.68 1.05
CA PRO A 508 -7.52 -18.67 0.75
C PRO A 508 -7.33 -17.40 1.59
N ALA A 509 -6.90 -16.31 0.95
CA ALA A 509 -6.61 -15.03 1.61
C ALA A 509 -6.95 -13.79 0.75
N TYR A 510 -7.22 -13.99 -0.55
CA TYR A 510 -7.33 -12.89 -1.52
C TYR A 510 -8.78 -12.63 -1.95
N THR A 511 -9.18 -11.36 -2.09
CA THR A 511 -10.55 -11.01 -2.54
C THR A 511 -10.74 -11.29 -4.03
N ALA A 512 -9.66 -11.18 -4.80
CA ALA A 512 -9.58 -11.68 -6.16
C ALA A 512 -8.21 -12.32 -6.39
N LEU A 513 -8.17 -13.36 -7.22
CA LEU A 513 -6.97 -14.10 -7.56
C LEU A 513 -7.14 -14.55 -9.01
N TYR A 514 -6.11 -14.31 -9.82
CA TYR A 514 -6.09 -14.60 -11.24
C TYR A 514 -5.08 -15.73 -11.52
N PRO A 515 -5.25 -16.53 -12.59
CA PRO A 515 -4.29 -17.57 -12.96
C PRO A 515 -2.86 -17.02 -13.11
N TYR A 516 -1.88 -17.90 -12.96
CA TYR A 516 -0.49 -17.55 -13.24
C TYR A 516 -0.32 -17.19 -14.72
N SER A 517 0.49 -16.16 -14.97
CA SER A 517 0.90 -15.72 -16.29
C SER A 517 2.36 -15.27 -16.19
N ASP A 518 3.23 -15.81 -17.05
CA ASP A 518 4.69 -15.57 -17.03
C ASP A 518 5.35 -15.68 -15.64
N GLY A 519 4.95 -16.72 -14.88
CA GLY A 519 5.53 -17.01 -13.56
C GLY A 519 4.92 -16.23 -12.39
N TYR A 520 3.98 -15.32 -12.63
CA TYR A 520 3.33 -14.52 -11.59
C TYR A 520 1.81 -14.62 -11.62
N ALA A 521 1.15 -14.65 -10.46
CA ALA A 521 -0.30 -14.57 -10.35
C ALA A 521 -0.71 -13.21 -9.79
N ARG A 522 -1.54 -12.45 -10.52
CA ARG A 522 -2.11 -11.20 -9.98
C ARG A 522 -3.12 -11.54 -8.89
N ALA A 523 -3.06 -10.82 -7.78
CA ALA A 523 -3.93 -10.99 -6.63
C ALA A 523 -4.46 -9.63 -6.16
N ARG A 524 -5.62 -9.62 -5.51
CA ARG A 524 -6.22 -8.43 -4.93
C ARG A 524 -6.39 -8.59 -3.43
N VAL A 525 -5.83 -7.64 -2.69
CA VAL A 525 -5.92 -7.53 -1.23
C VAL A 525 -6.67 -6.23 -0.94
N GLY A 526 -7.90 -6.34 -0.41
CA GLY A 526 -8.80 -5.19 -0.32
C GLY A 526 -9.08 -4.58 -1.69
N GLN A 527 -8.69 -3.32 -1.89
CA GLN A 527 -8.81 -2.57 -3.16
C GLN A 527 -7.52 -2.50 -3.98
N LEU A 528 -6.41 -3.01 -3.46
CA LEU A 528 -5.10 -2.93 -4.11
C LEU A 528 -4.74 -4.26 -4.76
N TYR A 529 -3.94 -4.17 -5.82
CA TYR A 529 -3.39 -5.31 -6.54
C TYR A 529 -1.95 -5.54 -6.13
N THR A 530 -1.59 -6.81 -6.01
CA THR A 530 -0.22 -7.31 -5.86
C THR A 530 -0.07 -8.55 -6.76
N PHE A 531 1.08 -9.21 -6.69
CA PHE A 531 1.37 -10.43 -7.42
C PHE A 531 1.89 -11.49 -6.46
N LEU A 532 1.75 -12.75 -6.85
CA LEU A 532 2.36 -13.90 -6.19
C LEU A 532 3.40 -14.51 -7.14
N ASP A 533 4.56 -14.88 -6.62
CA ASP A 533 5.58 -15.61 -7.37
C ASP A 533 5.18 -17.08 -7.59
N GLU A 534 5.97 -17.84 -8.34
CA GLU A 534 5.70 -19.26 -8.60
C GLU A 534 5.57 -20.12 -7.34
N LYS A 535 6.14 -19.72 -6.20
CA LYS A 535 6.01 -20.45 -4.93
C LYS A 535 4.74 -20.06 -4.16
N GLY A 536 4.02 -19.04 -4.64
CA GLY A 536 2.87 -18.46 -3.96
C GLY A 536 3.24 -17.38 -2.95
N GLU A 537 4.48 -16.89 -2.96
CA GLU A 537 4.94 -15.80 -2.10
C GLU A 537 4.49 -14.45 -2.66
N GLU A 538 3.88 -13.62 -1.82
CA GLU A 538 3.37 -12.30 -2.21
C GLU A 538 4.48 -11.27 -2.42
N LEU A 539 4.39 -10.51 -3.52
CA LEU A 539 5.26 -9.41 -3.84
C LEU A 539 4.96 -8.22 -2.90
N GLY A 540 6.01 -7.58 -2.37
CA GLY A 540 5.88 -6.54 -1.35
C GLY A 540 5.36 -5.18 -1.84
N ALA A 541 4.99 -5.06 -3.11
CA ALA A 541 4.51 -3.83 -3.74
C ALA A 541 3.02 -3.93 -4.06
N PHE A 542 2.29 -2.83 -3.83
CA PHE A 542 0.85 -2.73 -4.05
C PHE A 542 0.50 -1.61 -5.01
N TYR A 543 -0.50 -1.85 -5.84
CA TYR A 543 -0.88 -0.98 -6.94
C TYR A 543 -2.38 -0.71 -6.94
N PHE A 544 -2.79 0.49 -7.34
CA PHE A 544 -4.21 0.84 -7.52
C PHE A 544 -4.84 0.03 -8.66
N ASN A 545 -4.04 -0.32 -9.66
CA ASN A 545 -4.46 -1.20 -10.75
C ASN A 545 -3.24 -1.98 -11.25
N ALA A 546 -3.48 -3.16 -11.79
CA ALA A 546 -2.45 -4.01 -12.35
C ALA A 546 -3.04 -4.87 -13.46
N HIS A 547 -2.27 -5.12 -14.51
CA HIS A 547 -2.53 -6.14 -15.51
C HIS A 547 -1.71 -7.39 -15.23
N ASP A 548 -2.11 -8.53 -15.81
CA ASP A 548 -1.34 -9.77 -15.69
C ASP A 548 0.01 -9.64 -16.41
N PHE A 549 1.02 -10.40 -15.98
CA PHE A 549 2.31 -10.42 -16.66
C PHE A 549 2.18 -11.05 -18.05
N THR A 550 2.75 -10.39 -19.05
CA THR A 550 2.78 -10.82 -20.44
C THR A 550 4.10 -10.42 -21.09
N GLU A 551 4.74 -11.35 -21.77
CA GLU A 551 6.07 -11.17 -22.36
C GLU A 551 7.13 -10.73 -21.32
N GLY A 552 6.95 -11.14 -20.06
CA GLY A 552 7.84 -10.77 -18.94
C GLY A 552 7.58 -9.39 -18.33
N TYR A 553 6.50 -8.69 -18.72
CA TYR A 553 6.15 -7.36 -18.20
C TYR A 553 4.71 -7.32 -17.68
N ALA A 554 4.49 -6.60 -16.57
CA ALA A 554 3.15 -6.23 -16.12
C ALA A 554 2.99 -4.71 -16.05
N ALA A 555 1.91 -4.20 -16.65
CA ALA A 555 1.50 -2.81 -16.48
C ALA A 555 0.83 -2.64 -15.12
N VAL A 556 1.39 -1.78 -14.28
CA VAL A 556 0.91 -1.48 -12.93
C VAL A 556 0.70 0.01 -12.77
N ARG A 557 -0.19 0.40 -11.85
CA ARG A 557 -0.52 1.79 -11.59
C ARG A 557 -0.38 2.11 -10.11
N ASP A 558 0.44 3.10 -9.80
CA ASP A 558 0.51 3.71 -8.49
C ASP A 558 0.11 5.20 -8.57
N TYR A 559 0.51 5.98 -7.57
CA TYR A 559 0.22 7.42 -7.50
C TYR A 559 0.94 8.25 -8.59
N ARG A 560 2.04 7.74 -9.18
CA ARG A 560 2.80 8.40 -10.26
C ARG A 560 2.07 8.26 -11.59
N GLY A 561 1.42 7.13 -11.81
CA GLY A 561 0.74 6.78 -13.06
C GLY A 561 0.94 5.31 -13.40
N TRP A 562 0.73 4.96 -14.67
CA TRP A 562 1.00 3.61 -15.15
C TRP A 562 2.47 3.43 -15.50
N PHE A 563 3.06 2.29 -15.18
CA PHE A 563 4.41 1.91 -15.58
C PHE A 563 4.52 0.38 -15.67
N TYR A 564 5.68 -0.13 -16.12
CA TYR A 564 5.90 -1.56 -16.26
C TYR A 564 6.88 -2.09 -15.21
N ILE A 565 6.61 -3.29 -14.71
CA ILE A 565 7.50 -4.08 -13.86
C ILE A 565 7.85 -5.40 -14.54
N THR A 566 9.01 -5.95 -14.22
CA THR A 566 9.51 -7.25 -14.74
C THR A 566 9.60 -8.33 -13.66
N GLY A 567 9.22 -8.01 -12.42
CA GLY A 567 9.26 -8.94 -11.29
C GLY A 567 9.02 -8.24 -9.94
N PRO A 568 9.64 -8.70 -8.85
CA PRO A 568 9.41 -8.18 -7.49
C PRO A 568 9.97 -6.78 -7.27
N ASP A 569 10.98 -6.38 -8.04
CA ASP A 569 11.63 -5.08 -7.90
C ASP A 569 10.86 -4.00 -8.66
N VAL A 570 10.51 -2.93 -7.96
CA VAL A 570 9.95 -1.72 -8.57
C VAL A 570 11.11 -0.88 -9.14
N PRO A 571 11.12 -0.53 -10.43
CA PRO A 571 12.17 0.31 -11.00
C PRO A 571 12.29 1.63 -10.24
N THR A 572 13.53 2.07 -9.97
CA THR A 572 13.80 3.31 -9.23
C THR A 572 13.31 4.54 -9.97
N ASP A 573 13.47 4.56 -11.30
CA ASP A 573 13.02 5.64 -12.18
C ASP A 573 12.23 5.04 -13.37
N PRO A 574 10.95 4.70 -13.17
CA PRO A 574 10.14 4.08 -14.21
C PRO A 574 9.63 5.12 -15.20
N VAL A 575 9.54 4.72 -16.47
CA VAL A 575 8.83 5.50 -17.49
C VAL A 575 7.32 5.48 -17.17
N ILE A 576 6.75 6.66 -16.92
CA ILE A 576 5.35 6.83 -16.51
C ILE A 576 4.43 7.15 -17.70
N PHE A 577 3.26 6.51 -17.73
CA PHE A 577 2.21 6.65 -18.74
C PHE A 577 0.87 7.06 -18.09
N GLN A 578 0.00 7.71 -18.86
CA GLN A 578 -1.37 8.03 -18.43
C GLN A 578 -2.26 6.78 -18.43
N GLU A 579 -2.02 5.89 -19.38
CA GLU A 579 -2.63 4.56 -19.49
C GLU A 579 -1.56 3.61 -20.06
N ALA A 580 -1.52 2.36 -19.57
CA ALA A 580 -0.64 1.33 -20.10
C ALA A 580 -1.40 0.01 -20.22
N HIS A 581 -1.15 -0.71 -21.31
CA HIS A 581 -1.77 -2.00 -21.59
C HIS A 581 -0.73 -3.12 -21.64
N PRO A 582 -1.13 -4.40 -21.50
CA PRO A 582 -0.20 -5.53 -21.59
C PRO A 582 0.63 -5.52 -22.88
N PHE A 583 1.85 -6.04 -22.80
CA PHE A 583 2.67 -6.29 -23.98
C PHE A 583 2.06 -7.44 -24.80
N SER A 584 2.05 -7.27 -26.11
CA SER A 584 1.65 -8.32 -27.05
C SER A 584 2.39 -8.16 -28.37
N LYS A 585 3.02 -9.24 -28.80
CA LYS A 585 3.80 -9.32 -30.04
C LYS A 585 4.95 -8.31 -30.07
N GLY A 586 5.58 -8.07 -28.92
CA GLY A 586 6.71 -7.15 -28.73
C GLY A 586 6.34 -5.66 -28.65
N LEU A 587 5.05 -5.34 -28.57
CA LEU A 587 4.56 -3.96 -28.48
C LEU A 587 3.55 -3.81 -27.36
N ALA A 588 3.55 -2.65 -26.72
CA ALA A 588 2.50 -2.26 -25.80
C ALA A 588 1.84 -0.95 -26.24
N ARG A 589 0.51 -0.91 -26.13
CA ARG A 589 -0.26 0.31 -26.32
C ARG A 589 -0.18 1.12 -25.03
N VAL A 590 0.27 2.36 -25.12
CA VAL A 590 0.32 3.28 -23.99
C VAL A 590 -0.25 4.63 -24.38
N LYS A 591 -0.68 5.40 -23.38
CA LYS A 591 -1.15 6.76 -23.56
C LYS A 591 -0.18 7.73 -22.92
N THR A 592 0.36 8.63 -23.74
CA THR A 592 1.25 9.70 -23.31
C THR A 592 0.79 11.01 -23.94
N ARG A 593 0.84 12.11 -23.19
CA ARG A 593 0.43 13.44 -23.67
C ARG A 593 -0.99 13.45 -24.30
N GLY A 594 -1.92 12.69 -23.73
CA GLY A 594 -3.32 12.59 -24.18
C GLY A 594 -3.55 11.78 -25.46
N ARG A 595 -2.52 11.13 -26.01
CA ARG A 595 -2.61 10.33 -27.24
C ARG A 595 -2.10 8.92 -27.02
N PHE A 596 -2.69 7.97 -27.72
CA PHE A 596 -2.20 6.60 -27.78
C PHE A 596 -1.00 6.50 -28.72
N THR A 597 -0.01 5.72 -28.30
CA THR A 597 1.20 5.37 -29.04
C THR A 597 1.55 3.92 -28.74
N PHE A 598 2.48 3.34 -29.50
CA PHE A 598 2.99 2.00 -29.28
C PHE A 598 4.46 2.06 -28.89
N ILE A 599 4.83 1.32 -27.84
CA ILE A 599 6.21 1.23 -27.33
C ILE A 599 6.72 -0.20 -27.45
N THR A 600 8.04 -0.34 -27.58
CA THR A 600 8.75 -1.61 -27.41
C THR A 600 9.26 -1.74 -25.97
N SER A 601 9.72 -2.94 -25.61
CA SER A 601 10.44 -3.16 -24.35
C SER A 601 11.71 -2.31 -24.24
N ASP A 602 12.39 -2.08 -25.36
CA ASP A 602 13.64 -1.31 -25.41
C ASP A 602 13.44 0.14 -24.96
N PHE A 603 12.26 0.71 -25.26
CA PHE A 603 11.87 2.05 -24.80
C PHE A 603 11.79 2.16 -23.27
N LEU A 604 11.52 1.06 -22.56
CA LEU A 604 11.48 1.05 -21.10
C LEU A 604 12.89 1.09 -20.49
N ALA A 605 13.91 0.62 -21.22
CA ALA A 605 15.29 0.60 -20.76
C ALA A 605 16.06 1.86 -21.17
N ASP A 606 15.77 2.40 -22.35
CA ASP A 606 16.41 3.58 -22.91
C ASP A 606 15.38 4.42 -23.66
N THR A 607 15.24 5.69 -23.29
CA THR A 607 14.29 6.63 -23.89
C THR A 607 14.92 7.49 -25.00
N THR A 608 16.15 7.19 -25.41
CA THR A 608 16.92 7.96 -26.42
C THR A 608 16.58 7.60 -27.88
N GLU A 609 17.31 8.21 -28.82
CA GLU A 609 17.04 8.16 -30.26
C GLU A 609 17.29 6.75 -30.83
N GLY A 610 16.20 6.02 -31.12
CA GLY A 610 16.23 4.65 -31.67
C GLY A 610 15.16 3.72 -31.10
N THR A 611 14.64 4.03 -29.91
CA THR A 611 13.58 3.27 -29.21
C THR A 611 12.25 4.03 -29.14
N ALA A 612 12.15 5.16 -29.85
CA ALA A 612 11.05 6.10 -29.72
C ALA A 612 9.67 5.44 -29.96
N PRO A 613 8.64 5.79 -29.16
CA PRO A 613 7.28 5.34 -29.38
C PRO A 613 6.78 5.77 -30.76
N PHE A 614 6.07 4.89 -31.46
CA PHE A 614 5.55 5.22 -32.79
C PHE A 614 4.04 5.43 -32.78
N GLY A 615 3.59 6.37 -33.62
CA GLY A 615 2.19 6.72 -33.80
C GLY A 615 1.64 7.65 -32.71
N ARG A 616 0.70 8.52 -33.11
CA ARG A 616 0.01 9.46 -32.22
C ARG A 616 -1.48 9.49 -32.56
N TYR A 617 -2.25 8.74 -31.80
CA TYR A 617 -3.66 8.47 -32.10
C TYR A 617 -4.59 9.00 -31.01
N THR A 618 -5.78 9.48 -31.37
CA THR A 618 -6.82 9.79 -30.38
C THR A 618 -7.47 8.52 -29.81
N LEU A 619 -7.41 7.43 -30.58
CA LEU A 619 -7.89 6.11 -30.20
C LEU A 619 -7.00 5.06 -30.88
N ALA A 620 -6.64 4.00 -30.16
CA ALA A 620 -5.94 2.85 -30.72
C ALA A 620 -6.44 1.57 -30.05
N SER A 621 -6.60 0.49 -30.82
CA SER A 621 -6.82 -0.86 -30.31
C SER A 621 -5.51 -1.63 -30.20
N ASP A 622 -5.55 -2.79 -29.55
CA ASP A 622 -4.45 -3.76 -29.61
C ASP A 622 -4.41 -4.43 -30.98
N PHE A 623 -3.29 -5.09 -31.29
CA PHE A 623 -3.10 -5.80 -32.55
C PHE A 623 -3.91 -7.10 -32.59
N ASP A 624 -4.73 -7.26 -33.63
CA ASP A 624 -5.54 -8.44 -33.85
C ASP A 624 -4.70 -9.66 -34.32
N LYS A 625 -5.37 -10.78 -34.63
CA LYS A 625 -4.72 -12.01 -35.12
C LYS A 625 -4.03 -11.84 -36.48
N GLN A 626 -4.35 -10.77 -37.22
CA GLN A 626 -3.78 -10.44 -38.53
C GLN A 626 -2.68 -9.36 -38.43
N ASP A 627 -2.20 -9.07 -37.20
CA ASP A 627 -1.21 -8.02 -36.91
C ASP A 627 -1.67 -6.60 -37.29
N ARG A 628 -2.97 -6.33 -37.12
CA ARG A 628 -3.57 -5.01 -37.41
C ARG A 628 -4.11 -4.35 -36.15
N ALA A 629 -3.84 -3.06 -35.98
CA ALA A 629 -4.43 -2.24 -34.93
C ALA A 629 -5.32 -1.16 -35.56
N ARG A 630 -6.54 -0.99 -35.03
CA ARG A 630 -7.46 0.07 -35.45
C ARG A 630 -7.09 1.36 -34.73
N VAL A 631 -6.80 2.41 -35.48
CA VAL A 631 -6.36 3.70 -34.93
C VAL A 631 -7.16 4.87 -35.48
N LYS A 632 -7.25 5.96 -34.70
CA LYS A 632 -7.88 7.21 -35.11
C LYS A 632 -6.88 8.37 -35.07
N GLN A 633 -6.67 9.03 -36.20
CA GLN A 633 -5.78 10.19 -36.34
C GLN A 633 -6.43 11.25 -37.24
N GLY A 634 -6.42 12.52 -36.83
CA GLY A 634 -6.99 13.62 -37.63
C GLY A 634 -8.48 13.42 -37.97
N GLY A 635 -9.25 12.76 -37.11
CA GLY A 635 -10.67 12.46 -37.34
C GLY A 635 -10.93 11.21 -38.18
N ARG A 636 -9.95 10.70 -38.92
CA ARG A 636 -10.04 9.47 -39.73
C ARG A 636 -9.70 8.23 -38.92
N THR A 637 -10.41 7.14 -39.17
CA THR A 637 -10.14 5.81 -38.58
C THR A 637 -9.60 4.87 -39.66
N PHE A 638 -8.50 4.17 -39.40
CA PHE A 638 -7.85 3.24 -40.33
C PHE A 638 -7.09 2.16 -39.55
N TYR A 639 -6.55 1.16 -40.25
CA TYR A 639 -5.72 0.10 -39.65
C TYR A 639 -4.24 0.34 -39.92
N ILE A 640 -3.40 0.01 -38.95
CA ILE A 640 -1.95 0.00 -39.08
C ILE A 640 -1.36 -1.39 -38.79
N ASN A 641 -0.23 -1.71 -39.40
CA ASN A 641 0.60 -2.85 -39.00
C ASN A 641 1.58 -2.47 -37.87
N ARG A 642 2.37 -3.45 -37.40
CA ARG A 642 3.37 -3.26 -36.32
C ARG A 642 4.53 -2.31 -36.66
N LYS A 643 4.65 -1.89 -37.93
CA LYS A 643 5.62 -0.90 -38.41
C LYS A 643 5.01 0.49 -38.60
N ALA A 644 3.78 0.70 -38.09
CA ALA A 644 2.99 1.93 -38.25
C ALA A 644 2.51 2.21 -39.69
N GLU A 645 2.60 1.25 -40.60
CA GLU A 645 2.16 1.43 -41.98
C GLU A 645 0.65 1.18 -42.09
N GLU A 646 -0.06 2.06 -42.79
CA GLU A 646 -1.49 1.90 -43.05
C GLU A 646 -1.76 0.66 -43.90
N VAL A 647 -2.67 -0.21 -43.46
CA VAL A 647 -3.08 -1.43 -44.15
C VAL A 647 -4.55 -1.38 -44.52
N LYS A 648 -4.91 -2.02 -45.64
CA LYS A 648 -6.30 -2.11 -46.09
C LYS A 648 -7.13 -2.96 -45.11
N GLU A 649 -8.41 -2.59 -45.00
CA GLU A 649 -9.42 -3.31 -44.21
C GLU A 649 -9.60 -4.77 -44.64
#